data_AF-A0A8J8Q7Y7-F1
#
_entry.id   AF-A0A8J8Q7Y7-F1
#
_cell.length_a   1.000
_cell.length_b   1.000
_cell.length_c   1.000
_cell.angle_alpha   90.00
_cell.angle_beta   90.00
_cell.angle_gamma   90.00
#
_symmetry.space_group_name_H-M   'P 1'
#
loop_
_entity.id
_entity.type
_entity.pdbx_description
1 polymer ?
#
loop_
_entity_poly.entity_id
_entity_poly.type
_entity_poly.pdbx_seq_one_letter_code
_entity_poly.pdbx_strand_id
1 'polypeptide(L)'
;MVQDHKQSSLNVDRRQLLQGVGGVSIAAVAGCLGGEDGEDGDPTFHVQLEVNADNDDRVQMVELISTSLEDSGYFSTEIETYEWNNYIERVMDLEYAESGNVPCIGLSGTFNPESFCQALHHSTNHGQCCNLVGIDDSELDDLLDDARYGVEVSGDEDLRRERYDEVWTHLAENRYSSITHFDLVAGVTNNNVHGFNMYPFSEGIFNYGLHAPQDEQVMWMDEDADPRETDVSDLEEGGTLRGAVGANVDSFDPPYSTDTTSTLAQEFVFEQLLRSDKEGNLYPWLAEDYELEETNDVERLDYEDYMTSVEADEEGILDTDEQIIVRHPEDDPVEDDEVRVLLPDDAQEAVDDGTFGMRFRYDLHEGIEFHNGEEFTSEHVIATVERYYNSDLEAQTFDSLLHAEADGDNTVYLYAQIPDAEAERELPGIYIHSMEQADLEGGDLDPRGDDGVEPIGTGPYEFSEFSDEEYVEYTKNDNYWLEELGLEQKEWFDGPEDFPAGPVIDEIDLRIVPDDSSRSAALQNDEIDITYGLSTADLDEFDDSGDYVVKSVEAGGYEYIQYPVHSADDEMPWDDERLRQAINHLVPREQIVEHVLNGWARPAWTDLPELAEEAGTVDADALEDEIRPYNEYDPEAAAELLEEVIEDHDLE
;
A
#
# COMPACT_ATOMS: atom_id res chain seq x y z
N MET A 1 6.46 -11.09 -22.89
CA MET A 1 6.63 -10.51 -24.25
C MET A 1 7.25 -9.15 -24.02
N VAL A 2 8.57 -9.02 -24.11
CA VAL A 2 9.33 -7.87 -23.55
C VAL A 2 8.85 -6.56 -24.17
N GLN A 3 8.17 -5.74 -23.37
CA GLN A 3 7.78 -4.38 -23.73
C GLN A 3 9.03 -3.47 -23.65
N ASP A 4 9.13 -2.54 -24.58
CA ASP A 4 10.21 -1.55 -24.70
C ASP A 4 10.08 -0.56 -23.52
N HIS A 5 10.73 -0.83 -22.37
CA HIS A 5 10.69 0.06 -21.21
C HIS A 5 11.22 1.44 -21.59
N LYS A 6 10.33 2.45 -21.58
CA LYS A 6 10.74 3.85 -21.48
C LYS A 6 11.31 4.02 -20.07
N GLN A 7 12.48 4.64 -19.94
CA GLN A 7 12.95 5.19 -18.66
C GLN A 7 11.79 5.91 -17.95
N SER A 8 11.40 5.40 -16.78
CA SER A 8 10.11 5.72 -16.15
C SER A 8 9.96 7.20 -15.79
N SER A 9 8.74 7.70 -15.97
CA SER A 9 8.24 9.04 -15.64
C SER A 9 7.93 9.27 -14.16
N LEU A 10 8.22 8.29 -13.30
CA LEU A 10 7.69 8.21 -11.92
C LEU A 10 8.33 9.21 -10.94
N ASN A 11 9.50 9.75 -11.25
CA ASN A 11 10.09 10.80 -10.41
C ASN A 11 9.26 12.09 -10.53
N VAL A 12 8.54 12.42 -9.46
CA VAL A 12 7.66 13.59 -9.43
C VAL A 12 8.46 14.85 -9.09
N ASP A 13 8.45 15.83 -10.00
CA ASP A 13 9.03 17.16 -9.76
C ASP A 13 7.95 18.11 -9.22
N ARG A 14 8.01 18.41 -7.92
CA ARG A 14 7.05 19.33 -7.27
C ARG A 14 6.89 20.66 -8.01
N ARG A 15 7.96 21.17 -8.65
CA ARG A 15 7.93 22.48 -9.34
C ARG A 15 7.12 22.41 -10.62
N GLN A 16 6.96 21.23 -11.22
CA GLN A 16 6.07 21.02 -12.36
C GLN A 16 4.62 20.96 -11.90
N LEU A 17 4.32 20.30 -10.78
CA LEU A 17 2.99 20.29 -10.16
C LEU A 17 2.53 21.72 -9.84
N LEU A 18 3.37 22.51 -9.16
CA LEU A 18 3.09 23.91 -8.85
C LEU A 18 2.96 24.83 -10.09
N GLN A 19 3.45 24.40 -11.26
CA GLN A 19 3.30 25.15 -12.53
C GLN A 19 2.03 24.78 -13.29
N GLY A 20 1.50 23.58 -13.08
CA GLY A 20 0.26 23.07 -13.70
C GLY A 20 -1.01 23.63 -13.06
N VAL A 21 -0.97 23.92 -11.76
CA VAL A 21 -2.12 24.42 -10.98
C VAL A 21 -2.36 25.91 -11.24
N GLY A 22 -3.47 26.21 -11.89
CA GLY A 22 -3.78 27.53 -12.42
C GLY A 22 -4.48 28.47 -11.44
N GLY A 23 -3.91 28.78 -10.26
CA GLY A 23 -4.25 29.95 -9.44
C GLY A 23 -5.73 30.34 -9.32
N VAL A 24 -6.62 29.37 -9.07
CA VAL A 24 -8.02 29.63 -8.73
C VAL A 24 -8.08 29.95 -7.24
N SER A 25 -8.11 31.24 -6.90
CA SER A 25 -8.34 31.64 -5.51
C SER A 25 -9.79 31.37 -5.10
N ILE A 26 -10.02 30.63 -4.00
CA ILE A 26 -11.34 30.45 -3.34
C ILE A 26 -12.13 31.78 -3.21
N ALA A 27 -11.42 32.91 -3.06
CA ALA A 27 -11.96 34.21 -2.71
C ALA A 27 -12.86 34.95 -3.75
N ALA A 28 -13.46 34.29 -4.76
CA ALA A 28 -14.20 34.99 -5.82
C ALA A 28 -15.66 34.57 -6.04
N VAL A 29 -16.16 33.46 -5.48
CA VAL A 29 -17.44 32.89 -5.94
C VAL A 29 -18.66 33.41 -5.17
N ALA A 30 -18.51 33.77 -3.88
CA ALA A 30 -19.61 34.27 -3.03
C ALA A 30 -20.35 35.52 -3.59
N GLY A 31 -19.79 36.21 -4.59
CA GLY A 31 -20.38 37.42 -5.18
C GLY A 31 -21.29 37.22 -6.39
N CYS A 32 -21.33 36.02 -7.00
CA CYS A 32 -22.03 35.81 -8.28
C CYS A 32 -23.08 34.69 -8.28
N LEU A 33 -23.03 33.75 -7.34
CA LEU A 33 -24.02 32.65 -7.25
C LEU A 33 -25.27 33.02 -6.43
N GLY A 34 -25.27 34.19 -5.77
CA GLY A 34 -26.48 34.71 -5.14
C GLY A 34 -27.54 35.06 -6.18
N GLY A 35 -28.54 34.20 -6.33
CA GLY A 35 -29.78 34.50 -7.04
C GLY A 35 -30.34 35.86 -6.64
N GLU A 36 -31.02 36.53 -7.57
CA GLU A 36 -31.68 37.82 -7.34
C GLU A 36 -32.77 37.71 -6.26
N ASP A 37 -32.39 37.69 -4.97
CA ASP A 37 -33.14 38.10 -3.77
C ASP A 37 -32.32 37.66 -2.53
N GLY A 38 -31.30 38.43 -2.17
CA GLY A 38 -30.57 38.23 -0.91
C GLY A 38 -31.47 38.51 0.31
N GLU A 39 -32.06 37.48 0.87
CA GLU A 39 -32.33 37.38 2.31
C GLU A 39 -31.18 36.57 2.95
N ASP A 40 -30.63 37.08 4.05
CA ASP A 40 -29.71 36.35 4.93
C ASP A 40 -30.47 35.11 5.49
N GLY A 41 -30.51 34.01 4.74
CA GLY A 41 -31.04 32.71 5.17
C GLY A 41 -29.99 31.93 5.97
N ASP A 42 -30.44 31.05 6.87
CA ASP A 42 -29.55 30.06 7.46
C ASP A 42 -29.15 29.04 6.36
N PRO A 43 -27.92 28.51 6.36
CA PRO A 43 -27.50 27.51 5.38
C PRO A 43 -28.41 26.29 5.39
N THR A 44 -28.74 25.76 4.21
CA THR A 44 -29.69 24.64 4.05
C THR A 44 -29.12 23.32 4.56
N PHE A 45 -27.82 23.11 4.40
CA PHE A 45 -27.15 21.87 4.76
C PHE A 45 -26.19 22.07 5.94
N HIS A 46 -26.10 21.07 6.83
CA HIS A 46 -25.14 21.05 7.92
C HIS A 46 -24.24 19.82 7.80
N VAL A 47 -22.93 20.03 7.83
CA VAL A 47 -21.94 18.96 7.68
C VAL A 47 -20.96 19.01 8.85
N GLN A 48 -20.90 17.91 9.61
CA GLN A 48 -19.87 17.70 10.62
C GLN A 48 -18.73 16.87 10.02
N LEU A 49 -17.53 17.45 9.95
CA LEU A 49 -16.30 16.81 9.49
C LEU A 49 -15.52 16.35 10.72
N GLU A 50 -15.08 15.10 10.74
CA GLU A 50 -14.27 14.56 11.83
C GLU A 50 -12.88 14.16 11.33
N VAL A 51 -11.84 14.47 12.11
CA VAL A 51 -10.44 14.22 11.74
C VAL A 51 -9.60 13.95 12.98
N ASN A 52 -8.45 13.27 12.85
CA ASN A 52 -7.51 13.16 13.96
C ASN A 52 -6.69 14.44 14.16
N ALA A 53 -6.46 14.82 15.42
CA ALA A 53 -5.80 16.05 15.83
C ALA A 53 -4.28 16.05 15.63
N ASP A 54 -3.69 14.85 15.47
CA ASP A 54 -2.24 14.65 15.47
C ASP A 54 -1.61 14.79 14.08
N ASN A 55 -2.42 15.05 13.04
CA ASN A 55 -1.95 15.29 11.67
C ASN A 55 -2.34 16.72 11.22
N ASP A 56 -1.38 17.66 11.36
CA ASP A 56 -1.58 19.08 11.06
C ASP A 56 -1.95 19.34 9.58
N ASP A 57 -1.44 18.53 8.65
CA ASP A 57 -1.73 18.67 7.22
C ASP A 57 -3.17 18.23 6.91
N ARG A 58 -3.61 17.09 7.47
CA ARG A 58 -4.99 16.61 7.34
C ARG A 58 -6.00 17.57 7.99
N VAL A 59 -5.68 18.14 9.15
CA VAL A 59 -6.53 19.16 9.79
C VAL A 59 -6.66 20.40 8.89
N GLN A 60 -5.56 20.91 8.34
CA GLN A 60 -5.59 22.05 7.41
C GLN A 60 -6.34 21.74 6.11
N MET A 61 -6.23 20.50 5.60
CA MET A 61 -7.01 20.03 4.46
C MET A 61 -8.52 20.09 4.76
N VAL A 62 -8.96 19.57 5.91
CA VAL A 62 -10.37 19.59 6.33
C VAL A 62 -10.87 21.03 6.56
N GLU A 63 -10.05 21.92 7.14
CA GLU A 63 -10.37 23.35 7.25
C GLU A 63 -10.57 24.02 5.89
N LEU A 64 -9.78 23.63 4.88
CA LEU A 64 -9.90 24.16 3.52
C LEU A 64 -11.17 23.65 2.81
N ILE A 65 -11.49 22.36 2.99
CA ILE A 65 -12.75 21.77 2.51
C ILE A 65 -13.95 22.46 3.17
N SER A 66 -13.94 22.60 4.50
CA SER A 66 -14.96 23.30 5.28
C SER A 66 -15.17 24.73 4.78
N THR A 67 -14.08 25.50 4.59
CA THR A 67 -14.14 26.86 4.04
C THR A 67 -14.80 26.89 2.67
N SER A 68 -14.43 25.95 1.79
CA SER A 68 -14.98 25.85 0.44
C SER A 68 -16.48 25.55 0.43
N LEU A 69 -16.92 24.65 1.31
CA LEU A 69 -18.34 24.34 1.50
C LEU A 69 -19.12 25.57 1.99
N GLU A 70 -18.63 26.28 2.99
CA GLU A 70 -19.29 27.48 3.51
C GLU A 70 -19.33 28.63 2.49
N ASP A 71 -18.27 28.79 1.69
CA ASP A 71 -18.19 29.83 0.66
C ASP A 71 -19.18 29.61 -0.51
N SER A 72 -19.69 28.38 -0.68
CA SER A 72 -20.80 28.09 -1.61
C SER A 72 -22.11 28.78 -1.19
N GLY A 73 -22.28 29.06 0.09
CA GLY A 73 -23.50 29.62 0.68
C GLY A 73 -24.60 28.60 1.02
N TYR A 74 -24.43 27.33 0.68
CA TYR A 74 -25.42 26.27 0.95
C TYR A 74 -25.15 25.50 2.26
N PHE A 75 -23.91 25.48 2.71
CA PHE A 75 -23.47 24.67 3.86
C PHE A 75 -23.10 25.52 5.08
N SER A 76 -23.39 24.96 6.25
CA SER A 76 -22.70 25.28 7.50
C SER A 76 -21.86 24.08 7.90
N THR A 77 -20.66 24.32 8.43
CA THR A 77 -19.76 23.22 8.81
C THR A 77 -19.33 23.26 10.27
N GLU A 78 -19.06 22.09 10.84
CA GLU A 78 -18.40 21.93 12.14
C GLU A 78 -17.25 20.94 11.97
N ILE A 79 -16.08 21.26 12.52
CA ILE A 79 -14.92 20.38 12.51
C ILE A 79 -14.70 19.88 13.94
N GLU A 80 -14.69 18.56 14.11
CA GLU A 80 -14.30 17.92 15.36
C GLU A 80 -13.01 17.14 15.20
N THR A 81 -12.10 17.34 16.16
CA THR A 81 -10.77 16.72 16.15
C THR A 81 -10.62 15.74 17.30
N TYR A 82 -10.02 14.58 17.04
CA TYR A 82 -9.85 13.50 18.01
C TYR A 82 -8.39 13.03 18.07
N GLU A 83 -7.88 12.62 19.23
CA GLU A 83 -6.57 11.93 19.28
C GLU A 83 -6.65 10.60 18.51
N TRP A 84 -5.59 10.20 17.80
CA TRP A 84 -5.60 9.08 16.84
C TRP A 84 -6.33 7.81 17.32
N ASN A 85 -5.95 7.26 18.47
CA ASN A 85 -6.56 6.01 18.95
C ASN A 85 -8.05 6.15 19.26
N ASN A 86 -8.48 7.31 19.79
CA ASN A 86 -9.92 7.55 20.02
C ASN A 86 -10.67 7.76 18.70
N TYR A 87 -9.99 8.30 17.70
CA TYR A 87 -10.58 8.51 16.37
C TYR A 87 -10.81 7.17 15.67
N ILE A 88 -9.82 6.28 15.65
CA ILE A 88 -9.95 4.95 15.07
C ILE A 88 -11.02 4.13 15.78
N GLU A 89 -11.01 4.09 17.11
CA GLU A 89 -12.07 3.41 17.89
C GLU A 89 -13.47 3.95 17.56
N ARG A 90 -13.58 5.25 17.24
CA ARG A 90 -14.84 5.90 16.91
C ARG A 90 -15.33 5.57 15.51
N VAL A 91 -14.49 5.69 14.50
CA VAL A 91 -14.91 5.51 13.09
C VAL A 91 -15.08 4.05 12.71
N MET A 92 -14.46 3.12 13.46
CA MET A 92 -14.62 1.67 13.28
C MET A 92 -15.83 1.10 14.03
N ASP A 93 -16.52 1.90 14.86
CA ASP A 93 -17.75 1.47 15.50
C ASP A 93 -18.88 1.34 14.46
N LEU A 94 -19.58 0.21 14.42
CA LEU A 94 -20.68 -0.03 13.48
C LEU A 94 -21.81 1.00 13.59
N GLU A 95 -22.02 1.61 14.77
CA GLU A 95 -23.00 2.69 14.95
C GLU A 95 -22.55 4.02 14.32
N TYR A 96 -21.28 4.15 13.90
CA TYR A 96 -20.75 5.35 13.27
C TYR A 96 -21.46 5.68 11.95
N ALA A 97 -21.81 4.65 11.16
CA ALA A 97 -22.55 4.80 9.91
C ALA A 97 -23.88 5.56 10.08
N GLU A 98 -24.51 5.46 11.26
CA GLU A 98 -25.77 6.15 11.56
C GLU A 98 -25.58 7.63 11.97
N SER A 99 -24.35 8.07 12.24
CA SER A 99 -24.06 9.38 12.84
C SER A 99 -24.37 10.58 11.95
N GLY A 100 -24.30 10.42 10.62
CA GLY A 100 -24.36 11.54 9.67
C GLY A 100 -23.09 12.38 9.59
N ASN A 101 -22.00 11.92 10.21
CA ASN A 101 -20.72 12.62 10.21
C ASN A 101 -19.84 12.17 9.05
N VAL A 102 -19.00 13.07 8.54
CA VAL A 102 -18.08 12.82 7.44
C VAL A 102 -16.68 12.57 8.02
N PRO A 103 -16.20 11.31 8.07
CA PRO A 103 -14.84 11.01 8.51
C PRO A 103 -13.82 11.46 7.45
N CYS A 104 -12.68 11.95 7.92
CA CYS A 104 -11.48 12.21 7.12
C CYS A 104 -10.31 11.41 7.67
N ILE A 105 -9.78 10.51 6.84
CA ILE A 105 -8.69 9.63 7.19
C ILE A 105 -7.88 9.28 5.92
N GLY A 106 -6.65 8.80 6.13
CA GLY A 106 -5.81 8.29 5.06
C GLY A 106 -5.60 6.78 5.18
N LEU A 107 -5.34 6.15 4.04
CA LEU A 107 -4.97 4.74 3.94
C LEU A 107 -3.75 4.57 3.05
N SER A 108 -3.25 3.35 3.00
CA SER A 108 -2.20 2.95 2.08
C SER A 108 -2.69 1.75 1.29
N GLY A 109 -2.64 1.87 -0.04
CA GLY A 109 -2.87 0.78 -0.96
C GLY A 109 -1.56 0.16 -1.44
N THR A 110 -1.67 -0.77 -2.39
CA THR A 110 -0.55 -1.50 -3.02
C THR A 110 -0.61 -1.32 -4.54
N PHE A 111 0.21 -2.04 -5.31
CA PHE A 111 0.08 -2.11 -6.78
C PHE A 111 -1.28 -2.62 -7.27
N ASN A 112 -2.06 -3.22 -6.37
CA ASN A 112 -3.37 -3.77 -6.68
C ASN A 112 -4.46 -2.68 -6.60
N PRO A 113 -5.20 -2.44 -7.70
CA PRO A 113 -6.28 -1.44 -7.74
C PRO A 113 -7.36 -1.63 -6.67
N GLU A 114 -7.61 -2.86 -6.19
CA GLU A 114 -8.64 -3.09 -5.18
C GLU A 114 -8.38 -2.34 -3.87
N SER A 115 -7.11 -2.10 -3.54
CA SER A 115 -6.71 -1.44 -2.29
C SER A 115 -7.17 0.02 -2.22
N PHE A 116 -7.67 0.58 -3.33
CA PHE A 116 -8.22 1.92 -3.45
C PHE A 116 -9.76 1.95 -3.60
N CYS A 117 -10.39 0.81 -3.95
CA CYS A 117 -11.85 0.74 -4.13
C CYS A 117 -12.53 -0.27 -3.21
N GLN A 118 -12.07 -1.52 -3.15
CA GLN A 118 -12.65 -2.57 -2.33
C GLN A 118 -12.58 -2.18 -0.85
N ALA A 119 -11.40 -1.76 -0.37
CA ALA A 119 -11.15 -1.46 1.04
C ALA A 119 -12.11 -0.39 1.60
N LEU A 120 -12.55 0.55 0.76
CA LEU A 120 -13.41 1.67 1.14
C LEU A 120 -14.89 1.36 0.97
N HIS A 121 -15.26 0.53 0.00
CA HIS A 121 -16.64 0.51 -0.50
C HIS A 121 -17.31 -0.86 -0.44
N HIS A 122 -16.56 -1.96 -0.38
CA HIS A 122 -17.15 -3.30 -0.33
C HIS A 122 -17.93 -3.50 0.98
N SER A 123 -19.12 -4.09 0.91
CA SER A 123 -20.00 -4.23 2.08
C SER A 123 -19.39 -5.08 3.20
N THR A 124 -18.56 -6.07 2.87
CA THR A 124 -17.87 -6.92 3.87
C THR A 124 -16.83 -6.18 4.70
N ASN A 125 -16.39 -5.00 4.26
CA ASN A 125 -15.45 -4.19 5.03
C ASN A 125 -16.14 -3.40 6.15
N HIS A 126 -17.47 -3.32 6.19
CA HIS A 126 -18.18 -2.59 7.24
C HIS A 126 -17.87 -3.19 8.63
N GLY A 127 -17.27 -2.38 9.51
CA GLY A 127 -16.87 -2.80 10.87
C GLY A 127 -15.68 -3.77 10.92
N GLN A 128 -14.99 -3.98 9.80
CA GLN A 128 -13.74 -4.73 9.73
C GLN A 128 -12.59 -3.82 9.29
N CYS A 129 -12.80 -3.09 8.19
CA CYS A 129 -11.86 -2.12 7.62
C CYS A 129 -12.67 -0.99 6.93
N CYS A 130 -12.08 -0.26 5.99
CA CYS A 130 -12.36 1.17 5.81
C CYS A 130 -13.67 1.58 5.11
N ASN A 131 -14.69 0.73 5.10
CA ASN A 131 -16.07 1.13 4.86
C ASN A 131 -16.68 1.67 6.17
N LEU A 132 -16.31 2.90 6.52
CA LEU A 132 -16.62 3.56 7.79
C LEU A 132 -18.09 4.02 7.88
N VAL A 133 -18.72 4.24 6.73
CA VAL A 133 -20.09 4.77 6.64
C VAL A 133 -21.12 3.73 6.24
N GLY A 134 -20.72 2.45 6.22
CA GLY A 134 -21.59 1.30 6.07
C GLY A 134 -22.16 1.09 4.66
N ILE A 135 -21.47 1.55 3.61
CA ILE A 135 -21.85 1.38 2.21
C ILE A 135 -22.28 -0.07 1.95
N ASP A 136 -23.45 -0.22 1.32
CA ASP A 136 -24.10 -1.51 1.05
C ASP A 136 -24.71 -1.43 -0.36
N ASP A 137 -23.85 -1.59 -1.37
CA ASP A 137 -24.21 -1.56 -2.78
C ASP A 137 -23.82 -2.88 -3.43
N SER A 138 -24.80 -3.78 -3.56
CA SER A 138 -24.58 -5.10 -4.16
C SER A 138 -24.12 -5.04 -5.61
N GLU A 139 -24.45 -3.98 -6.36
CA GLU A 139 -23.95 -3.85 -7.75
C GLU A 139 -22.46 -3.52 -7.74
N LEU A 140 -22.01 -2.67 -6.82
CA LEU A 140 -20.59 -2.38 -6.64
C LEU A 140 -19.82 -3.58 -6.09
N ASP A 141 -20.37 -4.32 -5.13
CA ASP A 141 -19.76 -5.56 -4.62
C ASP A 141 -19.56 -6.57 -5.77
N ASP A 142 -20.59 -6.81 -6.57
CA ASP A 142 -20.51 -7.69 -7.75
C ASP A 142 -19.43 -7.20 -8.75
N LEU A 143 -19.34 -5.88 -9.01
CA LEU A 143 -18.32 -5.32 -9.91
C LEU A 143 -16.89 -5.49 -9.38
N LEU A 144 -16.69 -5.31 -8.07
CA LEU A 144 -15.39 -5.48 -7.40
C LEU A 144 -14.95 -6.94 -7.43
N ASP A 145 -15.85 -7.85 -7.07
CA ASP A 145 -15.58 -9.30 -7.09
C ASP A 145 -15.32 -9.79 -8.53
N ASP A 146 -16.12 -9.38 -9.52
CA ASP A 146 -15.94 -9.73 -10.93
C ASP A 146 -14.64 -9.17 -11.53
N ALA A 147 -14.04 -8.13 -10.94
CA ALA A 147 -12.77 -7.56 -11.39
C ALA A 147 -11.55 -8.33 -10.86
N ARG A 148 -11.68 -9.03 -9.73
CA ARG A 148 -10.56 -9.78 -9.10
C ARG A 148 -10.68 -11.28 -9.28
N TYR A 149 -11.88 -11.83 -9.05
CA TYR A 149 -12.09 -13.27 -8.95
C TYR A 149 -12.70 -13.87 -10.22
N GLY A 150 -12.27 -15.09 -10.52
CA GLY A 150 -12.83 -15.89 -11.60
C GLY A 150 -11.83 -16.19 -12.73
N VAL A 151 -12.01 -17.36 -13.34
CA VAL A 151 -11.09 -17.91 -14.36
C VAL A 151 -10.86 -16.96 -15.54
N GLU A 152 -11.86 -16.15 -15.91
CA GLU A 152 -11.74 -15.23 -17.04
C GLU A 152 -10.79 -14.06 -16.72
N VAL A 153 -10.96 -13.38 -15.59
CA VAL A 153 -10.13 -12.22 -15.21
C VAL A 153 -8.74 -12.62 -14.72
N SER A 154 -8.59 -13.79 -14.07
CA SER A 154 -7.27 -14.30 -13.67
C SER A 154 -6.39 -14.71 -14.85
N GLY A 155 -6.96 -14.88 -16.06
CA GLY A 155 -6.23 -15.27 -17.27
C GLY A 155 -6.20 -14.21 -18.38
N ASP A 156 -6.83 -13.05 -18.16
CA ASP A 156 -6.96 -11.97 -19.15
C ASP A 156 -6.87 -10.60 -18.46
N GLU A 157 -5.65 -10.06 -18.40
CA GLU A 157 -5.35 -8.74 -17.82
C GLU A 157 -6.12 -7.60 -18.51
N ASP A 158 -6.40 -7.70 -19.81
CA ASP A 158 -7.17 -6.67 -20.52
C ASP A 158 -8.62 -6.68 -20.02
N LEU A 159 -9.23 -7.86 -19.90
CA LEU A 159 -10.58 -8.00 -19.35
C LEU A 159 -10.66 -7.48 -17.92
N ARG A 160 -9.69 -7.84 -17.07
CA ARG A 160 -9.61 -7.37 -15.69
C ARG A 160 -9.59 -5.84 -15.61
N ARG A 161 -8.77 -5.19 -16.44
CA ARG A 161 -8.68 -3.73 -16.51
C ARG A 161 -9.96 -3.09 -17.02
N GLU A 162 -10.63 -3.71 -18.00
CA GLU A 162 -11.96 -3.29 -18.45
C GLU A 162 -13.00 -3.35 -17.32
N ARG A 163 -12.92 -4.34 -16.42
CA ARG A 163 -13.81 -4.43 -15.23
C ARG A 163 -13.53 -3.35 -14.20
N TYR A 164 -12.27 -3.02 -13.95
CA TYR A 164 -11.95 -1.90 -13.07
C TYR A 164 -12.42 -0.56 -13.66
N ASP A 165 -12.35 -0.34 -14.97
CA ASP A 165 -12.93 0.86 -15.60
C ASP A 165 -14.46 0.98 -15.32
N GLU A 166 -15.19 -0.15 -15.27
CA GLU A 166 -16.60 -0.17 -14.84
C GLU A 166 -16.74 0.23 -13.35
N VAL A 167 -15.87 -0.28 -12.46
CA VAL A 167 -15.83 0.09 -11.03
C VAL A 167 -15.57 1.58 -10.84
N TRP A 168 -14.54 2.13 -11.48
CA TRP A 168 -14.17 3.54 -11.34
C TRP A 168 -15.27 4.47 -11.83
N THR A 169 -15.95 4.09 -12.92
CA THR A 169 -17.10 4.83 -13.44
C THR A 169 -18.27 4.77 -12.47
N HIS A 170 -18.58 3.61 -11.90
CA HIS A 170 -19.65 3.45 -10.91
C HIS A 170 -19.39 4.27 -9.64
N LEU A 171 -18.16 4.26 -9.12
CA LEU A 171 -17.73 5.12 -8.02
C LEU A 171 -17.84 6.60 -8.39
N ALA A 172 -17.58 6.95 -9.65
CA ALA A 172 -17.71 8.30 -10.18
C ALA A 172 -19.12 8.85 -10.24
N GLU A 173 -20.07 8.00 -10.56
CA GLU A 173 -21.48 8.37 -10.60
C GLU A 173 -22.08 8.40 -9.20
N ASN A 174 -21.80 7.39 -8.36
CA ASN A 174 -22.42 7.29 -7.04
C ASN A 174 -21.73 8.16 -5.97
N ARG A 175 -20.42 8.38 -6.07
CA ARG A 175 -19.61 9.19 -5.14
C ARG A 175 -19.88 8.85 -3.67
N TYR A 176 -19.47 7.66 -3.24
CA TYR A 176 -19.51 7.25 -1.82
C TYR A 176 -18.37 7.87 -1.00
N SER A 177 -17.26 8.18 -1.66
CA SER A 177 -16.10 8.82 -1.08
C SER A 177 -15.53 9.88 -2.04
N SER A 178 -14.61 10.67 -1.52
CA SER A 178 -13.83 11.64 -2.29
C SER A 178 -12.37 11.52 -1.87
N ILE A 179 -11.55 10.83 -2.67
CA ILE A 179 -10.09 10.89 -2.54
C ILE A 179 -9.64 12.29 -2.92
N THR A 180 -8.85 12.92 -2.06
CA THR A 180 -8.40 14.31 -2.21
C THR A 180 -7.07 14.39 -2.94
N HIS A 181 -6.14 13.52 -2.56
CA HIS A 181 -4.81 13.41 -3.14
C HIS A 181 -4.20 12.03 -2.86
N PHE A 182 -3.23 11.67 -3.70
CA PHE A 182 -2.28 10.60 -3.47
C PHE A 182 -0.97 11.18 -2.93
N ASP A 183 -0.39 10.50 -1.96
CA ASP A 183 0.83 10.90 -1.28
C ASP A 183 2.05 10.73 -2.19
N LEU A 184 3.10 11.51 -1.92
CA LEU A 184 4.43 11.20 -2.41
C LEU A 184 5.27 10.65 -1.26
N VAL A 185 5.99 9.57 -1.53
CA VAL A 185 7.10 9.17 -0.68
C VAL A 185 8.35 9.90 -1.14
N ALA A 186 9.05 10.55 -0.21
CA ALA A 186 10.22 11.37 -0.49
C ALA A 186 11.42 11.01 0.38
N GLY A 187 12.60 10.98 -0.25
CA GLY A 187 13.88 10.75 0.40
C GLY A 187 14.87 11.88 0.11
N VAL A 188 15.72 12.17 1.09
CA VAL A 188 16.77 13.20 0.98
C VAL A 188 18.12 12.57 1.27
N THR A 189 19.08 12.83 0.37
CA THR A 189 20.48 12.44 0.59
C THR A 189 21.41 13.65 0.59
N ASN A 190 22.53 13.51 1.31
CA ASN A 190 23.66 14.41 1.14
C ASN A 190 24.39 14.14 -0.21
N ASN A 191 25.48 14.87 -0.46
CA ASN A 191 26.22 14.75 -1.72
C ASN A 191 27.16 13.55 -1.80
N ASN A 192 27.30 12.75 -0.74
CA ASN A 192 28.13 11.56 -0.75
C ASN A 192 27.40 10.34 -1.33
N VAL A 193 26.07 10.39 -1.40
CA VAL A 193 25.25 9.30 -1.93
C VAL A 193 24.97 9.53 -3.41
N HIS A 194 25.27 8.51 -4.21
CA HIS A 194 25.07 8.51 -5.65
C HIS A 194 24.12 7.40 -6.06
N GLY A 195 23.47 7.58 -7.20
CA GLY A 195 22.56 6.58 -7.78
C GLY A 195 21.22 6.45 -7.04
N PHE A 196 20.98 7.17 -5.95
CA PHE A 196 19.74 7.07 -5.18
C PHE A 196 18.47 7.38 -5.99
N ASN A 197 17.46 6.54 -5.79
CA ASN A 197 16.12 6.70 -6.33
C ASN A 197 15.09 6.10 -5.37
N MET A 198 13.82 6.47 -5.55
CA MET A 198 12.73 6.06 -4.64
C MET A 198 11.98 4.83 -5.15
N TYR A 199 11.45 4.08 -4.20
CA TYR A 199 10.45 3.04 -4.38
C TYR A 199 9.08 3.57 -3.90
N PRO A 200 7.93 3.17 -4.49
CA PRO A 200 6.60 3.67 -4.12
C PRO A 200 6.18 3.38 -2.68
N PHE A 201 6.85 2.45 -2.01
CA PHE A 201 6.56 2.06 -0.63
C PHE A 201 7.75 2.36 0.28
N SER A 202 7.49 2.85 1.48
CA SER A 202 8.53 3.34 2.38
C SER A 202 9.45 2.21 2.86
N GLU A 203 8.90 1.01 2.99
CA GLU A 203 9.58 -0.22 3.37
C GLU A 203 10.66 -0.65 2.37
N GLY A 204 10.47 -0.35 1.09
CA GLY A 204 11.42 -0.71 0.04
C GLY A 204 12.51 0.34 -0.22
N ILE A 205 12.48 1.53 0.41
CA ILE A 205 13.36 2.66 0.05
C ILE A 205 14.84 2.25 0.07
N PHE A 206 15.29 1.56 1.13
CA PHE A 206 16.69 1.18 1.24
C PHE A 206 17.03 -0.04 0.40
N ASN A 207 16.23 -1.12 0.47
CA ASN A 207 16.49 -2.35 -0.28
C ASN A 207 16.52 -2.09 -1.80
N TYR A 208 15.50 -1.39 -2.32
CA TYR A 208 15.47 -0.95 -3.72
C TYR A 208 16.62 -0.01 -4.04
N GLY A 209 16.83 1.01 -3.21
CA GLY A 209 17.85 2.03 -3.43
C GLY A 209 19.26 1.44 -3.55
N LEU A 210 19.60 0.48 -2.68
CA LEU A 210 20.91 -0.18 -2.63
C LEU A 210 21.19 -1.01 -3.89
N HIS A 211 20.24 -1.86 -4.29
CA HIS A 211 20.40 -2.74 -5.45
C HIS A 211 19.06 -3.29 -5.93
N ALA A 212 18.59 -2.81 -7.09
CA ALA A 212 17.42 -3.32 -7.81
C ALA A 212 17.75 -3.41 -9.32
N PRO A 213 18.38 -4.51 -9.78
CA PRO A 213 18.84 -4.67 -11.16
C PRO A 213 17.71 -4.68 -12.20
N GLN A 214 16.49 -5.06 -11.81
CA GLN A 214 15.29 -4.98 -12.65
C GLN A 214 14.98 -3.55 -13.11
N ASP A 215 15.44 -2.56 -12.34
CA ASP A 215 15.29 -1.12 -12.62
C ASP A 215 16.61 -0.43 -12.97
N GLU A 216 17.70 -1.18 -13.15
CA GLU A 216 19.08 -0.67 -13.24
C GLU A 216 19.44 0.29 -12.08
N GLN A 217 18.90 0.03 -10.89
CA GLN A 217 19.08 0.85 -9.69
C GLN A 217 20.20 0.32 -8.81
N VAL A 218 21.18 1.17 -8.49
CA VAL A 218 22.26 0.88 -7.54
C VAL A 218 22.71 2.16 -6.85
N MET A 219 22.95 2.07 -5.54
CA MET A 219 23.47 3.17 -4.72
C MET A 219 24.93 2.92 -4.33
N TRP A 220 25.73 3.98 -4.33
CA TRP A 220 27.13 3.93 -3.86
C TRP A 220 27.55 5.22 -3.15
N MET A 221 28.70 5.15 -2.49
CA MET A 221 29.29 6.25 -1.72
C MET A 221 30.46 6.88 -2.49
N ASP A 222 30.42 8.19 -2.75
CA ASP A 222 31.54 8.96 -3.34
C ASP A 222 31.51 10.42 -2.85
N GLU A 223 32.53 10.81 -2.08
CA GLU A 223 32.68 12.16 -1.50
C GLU A 223 33.25 13.21 -2.49
N ASP A 224 33.85 12.78 -3.60
CA ASP A 224 34.64 13.61 -4.51
C ASP A 224 33.87 13.95 -5.83
N ALA A 225 32.82 13.20 -6.17
CA ALA A 225 32.01 13.40 -7.37
C ALA A 225 30.72 14.25 -7.13
N ASP A 226 30.11 14.73 -8.23
CA ASP A 226 28.78 15.37 -8.15
C ASP A 226 27.72 14.27 -8.04
N PRO A 227 26.87 14.23 -7.00
CA PRO A 227 25.84 13.19 -6.80
C PRO A 227 24.80 13.09 -7.91
N ARG A 228 24.78 14.06 -8.83
CA ARG A 228 23.91 14.09 -10.01
C ARG A 228 24.55 13.43 -11.24
N GLU A 229 25.84 13.12 -11.20
CA GLU A 229 26.54 12.34 -12.22
C GLU A 229 26.50 10.86 -11.84
N THR A 230 25.39 10.18 -12.18
CA THR A 230 25.10 8.81 -11.72
C THR A 230 25.37 7.75 -12.80
N ASP A 231 26.42 7.89 -13.60
CA ASP A 231 26.80 6.86 -14.58
C ASP A 231 27.43 5.67 -13.85
N VAL A 232 26.83 4.48 -13.98
CA VAL A 232 27.28 3.25 -13.29
C VAL A 232 28.73 2.91 -13.64
N SER A 233 29.26 3.37 -14.78
CA SER A 233 30.67 3.17 -15.13
C SER A 233 31.67 3.94 -14.25
N ASP A 234 31.19 4.91 -13.47
CA ASP A 234 31.96 5.69 -12.50
C ASP A 234 31.72 5.23 -11.04
N LEU A 235 30.98 4.14 -10.82
CA LEU A 235 30.65 3.60 -9.50
C LEU A 235 31.91 3.27 -8.68
N GLU A 236 31.89 3.62 -7.40
CA GLU A 236 32.89 3.21 -6.40
C GLU A 236 32.32 2.17 -5.43
N GLU A 237 33.08 1.11 -5.16
CA GLU A 237 32.70 0.07 -4.18
C GLU A 237 33.19 0.42 -2.78
N GLY A 238 32.35 0.09 -1.81
CA GLY A 238 32.61 0.10 -0.38
C GLY A 238 32.02 1.29 0.37
N GLY A 239 32.44 1.42 1.63
CA GLY A 239 32.01 2.51 2.52
C GLY A 239 30.79 2.15 3.37
N THR A 240 30.38 3.11 4.20
CA THR A 240 29.29 2.96 5.16
C THR A 240 28.16 3.93 4.81
N LEU A 241 26.96 3.41 4.55
CA LEU A 241 25.76 4.22 4.42
C LEU A 241 25.17 4.49 5.81
N ARG A 242 25.08 5.76 6.21
CA ARG A 242 24.45 6.15 7.47
C ARG A 242 23.04 6.65 7.22
N GLY A 243 22.03 5.86 7.54
CA GLY A 243 20.63 6.26 7.41
C GLY A 243 20.05 6.78 8.73
N ALA A 244 18.91 7.48 8.65
CA ALA A 244 18.04 7.69 9.80
C ALA A 244 16.58 7.36 9.48
N VAL A 245 15.95 6.60 10.37
CA VAL A 245 14.54 6.18 10.34
C VAL A 245 13.74 6.85 11.47
N GLY A 246 12.42 6.99 11.28
CA GLY A 246 11.54 7.71 12.20
C GLY A 246 10.95 6.88 13.34
N ALA A 247 11.11 5.55 13.32
CA ALA A 247 10.59 4.66 14.36
C ALA A 247 11.65 3.62 14.76
N ASN A 248 11.40 2.91 15.86
CA ASN A 248 12.24 1.80 16.29
C ASN A 248 11.93 0.54 15.45
N VAL A 249 12.81 -0.45 15.47
CA VAL A 249 12.50 -1.79 14.96
C VAL A 249 11.75 -2.54 16.05
N ASP A 250 10.49 -2.88 15.80
CA ASP A 250 9.65 -3.59 16.77
C ASP A 250 9.84 -5.11 16.68
N SER A 251 10.05 -5.64 15.47
CA SER A 251 10.21 -7.07 15.19
C SER A 251 11.31 -7.34 14.14
N PHE A 252 12.05 -8.43 14.30
CA PHE A 252 12.96 -8.99 13.29
C PHE A 252 12.41 -10.29 12.67
N ASP A 253 11.18 -10.65 13.01
CA ASP A 253 10.48 -11.86 12.59
C ASP A 253 9.40 -11.48 11.57
N PRO A 254 9.62 -11.69 10.26
CA PRO A 254 8.70 -11.26 9.21
C PRO A 254 7.23 -11.62 9.42
N PRO A 255 6.83 -12.86 9.81
CA PRO A 255 5.42 -13.19 10.05
C PRO A 255 4.79 -12.43 11.25
N TYR A 256 5.60 -11.82 12.12
CA TYR A 256 5.16 -11.08 13.31
C TYR A 256 5.56 -9.60 13.23
N SER A 257 5.45 -9.02 12.03
CA SER A 257 5.88 -7.67 11.71
C SER A 257 4.84 -6.98 10.84
N THR A 258 4.14 -5.98 11.40
CA THR A 258 3.11 -5.22 10.69
C THR A 258 3.50 -3.75 10.45
N ASP A 259 4.68 -3.34 10.89
CA ASP A 259 5.18 -1.98 10.74
C ASP A 259 6.29 -1.85 9.70
N THR A 260 6.35 -0.69 9.05
CA THR A 260 7.32 -0.38 7.98
C THR A 260 8.79 -0.48 8.42
N THR A 261 9.13 -0.11 9.67
CA THR A 261 10.54 -0.02 10.09
C THR A 261 11.13 -1.40 10.35
N SER A 262 10.32 -2.30 10.90
CA SER A 262 10.65 -3.71 11.01
C SER A 262 10.86 -4.34 9.62
N THR A 263 9.99 -4.08 8.64
CA THR A 263 10.18 -4.56 7.26
C THR A 263 11.49 -4.02 6.64
N LEU A 264 11.80 -2.72 6.78
CA LEU A 264 13.08 -2.14 6.33
C LEU A 264 14.29 -2.88 6.89
N ALA A 265 14.24 -3.25 8.17
CA ALA A 265 15.31 -3.96 8.85
C ALA A 265 15.45 -5.42 8.38
N GLN A 266 14.35 -6.04 7.97
CA GLN A 266 14.29 -7.44 7.54
C GLN A 266 14.74 -7.62 6.08
N GLU A 267 14.40 -6.67 5.19
CA GLU A 267 14.69 -6.73 3.75
C GLU A 267 16.18 -6.74 3.39
N PHE A 268 17.06 -6.36 4.31
CA PHE A 268 18.50 -6.51 4.10
C PHE A 268 18.96 -7.97 4.22
N VAL A 269 18.24 -8.77 5.00
CA VAL A 269 18.61 -10.11 5.44
C VAL A 269 17.83 -11.17 4.67
N PHE A 270 16.51 -11.02 4.58
CA PHE A 270 15.61 -12.02 3.99
C PHE A 270 15.27 -11.68 2.54
N GLU A 271 15.03 -12.72 1.74
CA GLU A 271 14.57 -12.60 0.36
C GLU A 271 13.35 -13.50 0.11
N GLN A 272 12.61 -13.18 -0.95
CA GLN A 272 11.41 -13.91 -1.38
C GLN A 272 11.70 -14.69 -2.68
N LEU A 273 10.79 -15.56 -3.12
CA LEU A 273 10.98 -16.29 -4.39
C LEU A 273 10.94 -15.37 -5.60
N LEU A 274 10.12 -14.33 -5.54
CA LEU A 274 9.96 -13.29 -6.55
C LEU A 274 10.36 -11.94 -5.98
N ARG A 275 10.59 -10.96 -6.85
CA ARG A 275 10.83 -9.56 -6.47
C ARG A 275 10.12 -8.64 -7.45
N SER A 276 9.59 -7.51 -6.99
CA SER A 276 8.96 -6.52 -7.86
C SER A 276 9.93 -5.41 -8.29
N ASP A 277 9.69 -4.83 -9.47
CA ASP A 277 10.22 -3.49 -9.80
C ASP A 277 9.32 -2.39 -9.21
N LYS A 278 9.70 -1.13 -9.40
CA LYS A 278 8.91 0.03 -8.94
C LYS A 278 7.56 0.21 -9.65
N GLU A 279 7.33 -0.51 -10.75
CA GLU A 279 6.07 -0.52 -11.50
C GLU A 279 5.17 -1.70 -11.04
N GLY A 280 5.68 -2.57 -10.16
CA GLY A 280 4.94 -3.71 -9.62
C GLY A 280 4.99 -4.95 -10.52
N ASN A 281 5.88 -4.99 -11.50
CA ASN A 281 6.14 -6.20 -12.31
C ASN A 281 6.97 -7.19 -11.52
N LEU A 282 6.65 -8.48 -11.63
CA LEU A 282 7.30 -9.55 -10.88
C LEU A 282 8.44 -10.20 -11.66
N TYR A 283 9.55 -10.45 -10.97
CA TYR A 283 10.75 -11.08 -11.50
C TYR A 283 11.17 -12.28 -10.64
N PRO A 284 11.53 -13.43 -11.24
CA PRO A 284 12.12 -14.56 -10.52
C PRO A 284 13.40 -14.15 -9.77
N TRP A 285 13.41 -14.37 -8.46
CA TRP A 285 14.50 -14.01 -7.55
C TRP A 285 15.20 -15.23 -6.94
N LEU A 286 14.76 -15.75 -5.78
CA LEU A 286 15.24 -17.06 -5.29
C LEU A 286 14.72 -18.21 -6.17
N ALA A 287 13.56 -18.01 -6.82
CA ALA A 287 13.14 -18.83 -7.93
C ALA A 287 13.98 -18.49 -9.18
N GLU A 288 14.39 -19.54 -9.91
CA GLU A 288 14.95 -19.42 -11.24
C GLU A 288 13.87 -19.03 -12.27
N ASP A 289 12.68 -19.61 -12.13
CA ASP A 289 11.51 -19.34 -12.96
C ASP A 289 10.22 -19.70 -12.20
N TYR A 290 9.08 -19.20 -12.67
CA TYR A 290 7.77 -19.60 -12.19
C TYR A 290 6.72 -19.68 -13.31
N GLU A 291 5.74 -20.55 -13.15
CA GLU A 291 4.68 -20.78 -14.14
C GLU A 291 3.33 -21.01 -13.44
N LEU A 292 2.30 -20.27 -13.86
CA LEU A 292 0.90 -20.65 -13.60
C LEU A 292 0.55 -21.89 -14.44
N GLU A 293 0.45 -23.06 -13.80
CA GLU A 293 0.23 -24.33 -14.49
C GLU A 293 -1.26 -24.64 -14.71
N GLU A 294 -2.12 -24.25 -13.78
CA GLU A 294 -3.53 -24.66 -13.74
C GLU A 294 -4.40 -23.61 -13.05
N THR A 295 -5.58 -23.35 -13.62
CA THR A 295 -6.64 -22.51 -13.06
C THR A 295 -7.95 -23.30 -13.15
N ASN A 296 -8.62 -23.51 -12.03
CA ASN A 296 -9.90 -24.22 -11.96
C ASN A 296 -11.00 -23.30 -11.47
N ASP A 297 -12.18 -23.45 -12.05
CA ASP A 297 -13.41 -22.79 -11.62
C ASP A 297 -13.85 -23.40 -10.28
N VAL A 298 -13.37 -22.81 -9.18
CA VAL A 298 -13.59 -23.21 -7.78
C VAL A 298 -14.02 -21.98 -7.00
N GLU A 299 -15.09 -22.11 -6.24
CA GLU A 299 -15.58 -21.11 -5.30
C GLU A 299 -15.29 -21.55 -3.85
N ARG A 300 -15.29 -20.62 -2.89
CA ARG A 300 -15.08 -20.96 -1.47
C ARG A 300 -16.11 -21.97 -0.92
N LEU A 301 -17.30 -22.06 -1.53
CA LEU A 301 -18.33 -23.05 -1.20
C LEU A 301 -17.96 -24.48 -1.62
N ASP A 302 -17.09 -24.67 -2.63
CA ASP A 302 -16.69 -26.00 -3.09
C ASP A 302 -15.83 -26.75 -2.05
N TYR A 303 -15.32 -26.04 -1.04
CA TYR A 303 -14.59 -26.61 0.08
C TYR A 303 -15.47 -27.24 1.17
N GLU A 304 -16.80 -27.07 1.13
CA GLU A 304 -17.73 -27.52 2.18
C GLU A 304 -17.54 -29.00 2.60
N ASP A 305 -17.24 -29.88 1.64
CA ASP A 305 -17.07 -31.32 1.88
C ASP A 305 -15.78 -31.66 2.67
N TYR A 306 -14.81 -30.74 2.73
CA TYR A 306 -13.53 -30.88 3.44
C TYR A 306 -13.54 -30.20 4.82
N MET A 307 -14.45 -29.24 5.04
CA MET A 307 -14.46 -28.43 6.24
C MET A 307 -14.84 -29.21 7.51
N THR A 308 -14.26 -28.78 8.63
CA THR A 308 -14.65 -29.21 9.98
C THR A 308 -15.49 -28.13 10.67
N SER A 309 -16.36 -28.53 11.59
CA SER A 309 -17.12 -27.58 12.43
C SER A 309 -16.33 -27.25 13.69
N VAL A 310 -16.16 -25.96 13.97
CA VAL A 310 -15.57 -25.39 15.18
C VAL A 310 -16.63 -24.58 15.92
N GLU A 311 -16.57 -24.53 17.25
CA GLU A 311 -17.53 -23.75 18.04
C GLU A 311 -17.13 -22.27 18.03
N ALA A 312 -18.11 -21.37 17.99
CA ALA A 312 -17.90 -19.93 18.15
C ALA A 312 -18.41 -19.47 19.53
N ASP A 313 -17.75 -18.49 20.13
CA ASP A 313 -18.22 -17.87 21.37
C ASP A 313 -19.19 -16.70 21.12
N GLU A 314 -19.69 -16.07 22.20
CA GLU A 314 -20.65 -14.94 22.10
C GLU A 314 -20.07 -13.70 21.41
N GLU A 315 -18.75 -13.64 21.19
CA GLU A 315 -18.04 -12.56 20.50
C GLU A 315 -17.60 -12.97 19.08
N GLY A 316 -17.95 -14.18 18.62
CA GLY A 316 -17.59 -14.72 17.32
C GLY A 316 -16.16 -15.25 17.21
N ILE A 317 -15.49 -15.49 18.34
CA ILE A 317 -14.15 -16.08 18.36
C ILE A 317 -14.29 -17.59 18.23
N LEU A 318 -13.54 -18.19 17.30
CA LEU A 318 -13.60 -19.63 17.00
C LEU A 318 -12.67 -20.43 17.94
N ASP A 319 -13.17 -21.52 18.52
CA ASP A 319 -12.44 -22.42 19.44
C ASP A 319 -11.53 -23.40 18.68
N THR A 320 -10.50 -22.88 18.02
CA THR A 320 -9.43 -23.65 17.36
C THR A 320 -8.06 -23.01 17.58
N ASP A 321 -7.04 -23.83 17.81
CA ASP A 321 -5.63 -23.40 17.89
C ASP A 321 -4.93 -23.54 16.51
N GLU A 322 -5.59 -24.15 15.52
CA GLU A 322 -5.08 -24.34 14.15
C GLU A 322 -5.46 -23.18 13.24
N GLN A 323 -4.58 -22.84 12.29
CA GLN A 323 -4.83 -21.82 11.27
C GLN A 323 -6.14 -22.12 10.52
N ILE A 324 -6.97 -21.09 10.34
CA ILE A 324 -8.13 -21.18 9.46
C ILE A 324 -7.71 -20.67 8.08
N ILE A 325 -7.83 -21.51 7.05
CA ILE A 325 -7.50 -21.15 5.66
C ILE A 325 -8.72 -20.54 4.97
N VAL A 326 -9.87 -21.20 5.09
CA VAL A 326 -11.14 -20.74 4.51
C VAL A 326 -12.25 -20.89 5.53
N ARG A 327 -13.03 -19.82 5.76
CA ARG A 327 -14.32 -19.91 6.47
C ARG A 327 -15.44 -20.15 5.47
N HIS A 328 -16.43 -20.97 5.82
CA HIS A 328 -17.59 -21.16 4.98
C HIS A 328 -18.34 -19.83 4.76
N PRO A 329 -18.60 -19.41 3.50
CA PRO A 329 -19.19 -18.10 3.20
C PRO A 329 -20.59 -17.84 3.81
N GLU A 330 -21.37 -18.89 4.05
CA GLU A 330 -22.72 -18.77 4.65
C GLU A 330 -22.75 -18.85 6.18
N ASP A 331 -21.62 -19.02 6.85
CA ASP A 331 -21.57 -19.13 8.32
C ASP A 331 -21.16 -17.80 8.94
N ASP A 332 -21.92 -17.34 9.93
CA ASP A 332 -21.64 -16.10 10.67
C ASP A 332 -21.21 -16.46 12.11
N PRO A 333 -19.94 -16.23 12.49
CA PRO A 333 -19.46 -16.60 13.82
C PRO A 333 -20.17 -15.87 14.97
N VAL A 334 -20.81 -14.73 14.72
CA VAL A 334 -21.55 -13.97 15.74
C VAL A 334 -22.97 -14.52 15.91
N GLU A 335 -23.59 -15.04 14.84
CA GLU A 335 -24.95 -15.57 14.87
C GLU A 335 -25.02 -17.10 15.10
N ASP A 336 -24.00 -17.84 14.70
CA ASP A 336 -23.96 -19.30 14.70
C ASP A 336 -23.10 -19.89 15.84
N ASP A 337 -23.64 -20.89 16.55
CA ASP A 337 -22.91 -21.58 17.63
C ASP A 337 -21.76 -22.48 17.09
N GLU A 338 -21.86 -22.95 15.84
CA GLU A 338 -20.87 -23.79 15.16
C GLU A 338 -20.61 -23.24 13.74
N VAL A 339 -19.35 -23.02 13.39
CA VAL A 339 -18.90 -22.48 12.09
C VAL A 339 -18.04 -23.52 11.38
N ARG A 340 -18.21 -23.67 10.06
CA ARG A 340 -17.42 -24.55 9.21
C ARG A 340 -16.17 -23.83 8.72
N VAL A 341 -15.02 -24.49 8.89
CA VAL A 341 -13.70 -23.97 8.53
C VAL A 341 -12.86 -25.03 7.83
N LEU A 342 -12.01 -24.60 6.91
CA LEU A 342 -10.98 -25.40 6.27
C LEU A 342 -9.65 -25.19 7.00
N LEU A 343 -9.11 -26.25 7.60
CA LEU A 343 -7.81 -26.24 8.29
C LEU A 343 -6.69 -26.72 7.34
N PRO A 344 -5.39 -26.59 7.69
CA PRO A 344 -4.29 -26.89 6.77
C PRO A 344 -4.27 -28.33 6.27
N ASP A 345 -4.54 -29.31 7.15
CA ASP A 345 -4.63 -30.73 6.78
C ASP A 345 -5.82 -30.98 5.82
N ASP A 346 -6.95 -30.28 6.00
CA ASP A 346 -8.13 -30.38 5.14
C ASP A 346 -7.89 -29.72 3.77
N ALA A 347 -7.15 -28.60 3.75
CA ALA A 347 -6.71 -27.93 2.52
C ALA A 347 -5.79 -28.83 1.69
N GLN A 348 -4.90 -29.59 2.34
CA GLN A 348 -4.11 -30.62 1.65
C GLN A 348 -5.01 -31.70 1.02
N GLU A 349 -6.02 -32.20 1.74
CA GLU A 349 -6.97 -33.19 1.19
C GLU A 349 -7.74 -32.62 -0.01
N ALA A 350 -8.14 -31.35 0.04
CA ALA A 350 -8.79 -30.65 -1.07
C ALA A 350 -7.88 -30.57 -2.31
N VAL A 351 -6.61 -30.19 -2.13
CA VAL A 351 -5.62 -30.15 -3.23
C VAL A 351 -5.39 -31.54 -3.82
N ASP A 352 -5.23 -32.58 -3.00
CA ASP A 352 -5.04 -33.97 -3.43
C ASP A 352 -6.21 -34.48 -4.32
N ASP A 353 -7.43 -34.00 -4.05
CA ASP A 353 -8.63 -34.29 -4.84
C ASP A 353 -8.83 -33.38 -6.06
N GLY A 354 -8.02 -32.31 -6.17
CA GLY A 354 -8.04 -31.35 -7.28
C GLY A 354 -8.97 -30.15 -7.07
N THR A 355 -9.30 -29.82 -5.83
CA THR A 355 -10.14 -28.67 -5.44
C THR A 355 -9.24 -27.52 -5.00
N PHE A 356 -8.84 -26.67 -5.96
CA PHE A 356 -8.06 -25.46 -5.75
C PHE A 356 -8.28 -24.50 -6.90
N GLY A 357 -8.20 -23.19 -6.64
CA GLY A 357 -8.38 -22.16 -7.65
C GLY A 357 -7.24 -22.08 -8.67
N MET A 358 -6.00 -21.96 -8.20
CA MET A 358 -4.82 -21.84 -9.07
C MET A 358 -3.65 -22.65 -8.52
N ARG A 359 -2.78 -23.16 -9.41
CA ARG A 359 -1.49 -23.77 -9.04
C ARG A 359 -0.35 -23.08 -9.76
N PHE A 360 0.56 -22.50 -8.98
CA PHE A 360 1.82 -21.94 -9.45
C PHE A 360 2.96 -22.91 -9.16
N ARG A 361 3.79 -23.18 -10.16
CA ARG A 361 5.04 -23.93 -10.03
C ARG A 361 6.20 -22.94 -9.91
N TYR A 362 7.06 -23.13 -8.92
CA TYR A 362 8.32 -22.41 -8.75
C TYR A 362 9.48 -23.39 -8.87
N ASP A 363 10.41 -23.12 -9.78
CA ASP A 363 11.68 -23.83 -9.88
C ASP A 363 12.76 -23.00 -9.18
N LEU A 364 13.44 -23.58 -8.18
CA LEU A 364 14.37 -22.88 -7.29
C LEU A 364 15.81 -22.96 -7.79
N HIS A 365 16.60 -21.91 -7.53
CA HIS A 365 18.03 -21.93 -7.80
C HIS A 365 18.79 -22.94 -6.92
N GLU A 366 19.59 -23.79 -7.53
CA GLU A 366 20.53 -24.66 -6.83
C GLU A 366 21.74 -23.88 -6.29
N GLY A 367 22.17 -24.19 -5.07
CA GLY A 367 23.42 -23.68 -4.49
C GLY A 367 23.34 -22.29 -3.87
N ILE A 368 22.15 -21.73 -3.67
CA ILE A 368 21.96 -20.56 -2.79
C ILE A 368 22.23 -21.01 -1.35
N GLU A 369 23.02 -20.22 -0.62
CA GLU A 369 23.30 -20.45 0.80
C GLU A 369 22.71 -19.32 1.66
N PHE A 370 22.17 -19.68 2.82
CA PHE A 370 21.90 -18.74 3.91
C PHE A 370 23.21 -18.21 4.51
N HIS A 371 23.16 -17.11 5.26
CA HIS A 371 24.33 -16.52 5.95
C HIS A 371 25.09 -17.52 6.85
N ASN A 372 24.40 -18.54 7.38
CA ASN A 372 25.00 -19.61 8.19
C ASN A 372 25.65 -20.75 7.37
N GLY A 373 25.57 -20.71 6.04
CA GLY A 373 26.06 -21.74 5.11
C GLY A 373 25.13 -22.95 4.93
N GLU A 374 23.89 -22.87 5.40
CA GLU A 374 22.82 -23.81 5.04
C GLU A 374 22.40 -23.60 3.59
N GLU A 375 22.17 -24.67 2.84
CA GLU A 375 21.74 -24.59 1.44
C GLU A 375 20.21 -24.41 1.37
N PHE A 376 19.76 -23.41 0.62
CA PHE A 376 18.34 -23.15 0.36
C PHE A 376 17.73 -24.22 -0.53
N THR A 377 16.53 -24.68 -0.16
CA THR A 377 15.77 -25.75 -0.83
C THR A 377 14.27 -25.55 -0.65
N SER A 378 13.47 -26.34 -1.36
CA SER A 378 12.01 -26.40 -1.22
C SER A 378 11.53 -26.64 0.22
N GLU A 379 12.28 -27.40 1.04
CA GLU A 379 11.94 -27.62 2.46
C GLU A 379 11.84 -26.30 3.23
N HIS A 380 12.69 -25.31 2.89
CA HIS A 380 12.67 -23.98 3.50
C HIS A 380 11.44 -23.18 3.13
N VAL A 381 10.95 -23.31 1.89
CA VAL A 381 9.72 -22.66 1.47
C VAL A 381 8.53 -23.23 2.23
N ILE A 382 8.43 -24.56 2.35
CA ILE A 382 7.34 -25.21 3.09
C ILE A 382 7.37 -24.85 4.58
N ALA A 383 8.54 -24.95 5.22
CA ALA A 383 8.68 -24.58 6.63
C ALA A 383 8.39 -23.10 6.88
N THR A 384 8.72 -22.23 5.92
CA THR A 384 8.36 -20.80 5.99
C THR A 384 6.85 -20.61 5.91
N VAL A 385 6.15 -21.26 4.96
CA VAL A 385 4.69 -21.18 4.88
C VAL A 385 4.04 -21.63 6.20
N GLU A 386 4.53 -22.73 6.78
CA GLU A 386 4.04 -23.23 8.08
C GLU A 386 4.30 -22.24 9.23
N ARG A 387 5.39 -21.46 9.16
CA ARG A 387 5.69 -20.40 10.15
C ARG A 387 4.65 -19.28 10.15
N TYR A 388 4.03 -18.99 9.00
CA TYR A 388 3.01 -17.94 8.90
C TYR A 388 1.66 -18.38 9.49
N TYR A 389 1.45 -19.66 9.81
CA TYR A 389 0.26 -20.12 10.51
C TYR A 389 0.12 -19.46 11.88
N ASN A 390 -1.05 -18.85 12.13
CA ASN A 390 -1.39 -18.10 13.33
C ASN A 390 -0.36 -17.01 13.67
N SER A 391 0.27 -16.44 12.63
CA SER A 391 1.14 -15.28 12.76
C SER A 391 0.33 -13.97 12.82
N ASP A 392 0.97 -12.80 12.90
CA ASP A 392 0.24 -11.53 12.83
C ASP A 392 -0.13 -11.13 11.38
N LEU A 393 0.43 -11.85 10.39
CA LEU A 393 0.21 -11.68 8.95
C LEU A 393 -0.57 -12.84 8.33
N GLU A 394 -1.14 -13.72 9.14
CA GLU A 394 -1.89 -14.90 8.73
C GLU A 394 -3.12 -14.53 7.89
N ALA A 395 -3.88 -13.51 8.31
CA ALA A 395 -5.07 -13.07 7.57
C ALA A 395 -4.72 -12.58 6.16
N GLN A 396 -3.59 -11.88 6.01
CA GLN A 396 -3.11 -11.37 4.72
C GLN A 396 -2.58 -12.53 3.85
N THR A 397 -1.75 -13.39 4.43
CA THR A 397 -1.12 -14.51 3.71
C THR A 397 -2.15 -15.53 3.21
N PHE A 398 -3.09 -15.90 4.08
CA PHE A 398 -4.14 -16.89 3.79
C PHE A 398 -5.42 -16.24 3.26
N ASP A 399 -5.39 -15.00 2.77
CA ASP A 399 -6.47 -14.47 1.93
C ASP A 399 -6.46 -15.16 0.55
N SER A 400 -5.24 -15.38 0.03
CA SER A 400 -4.98 -16.04 -1.26
C SER A 400 -4.45 -17.48 -1.10
N LEU A 401 -3.50 -17.72 -0.20
CA LEU A 401 -2.82 -19.01 -0.07
C LEU A 401 -3.78 -20.09 0.47
N LEU A 402 -3.81 -21.24 -0.21
CA LEU A 402 -4.51 -22.46 0.19
C LEU A 402 -3.55 -23.49 0.78
N HIS A 403 -2.46 -23.76 0.07
CA HIS A 403 -1.52 -24.82 0.42
C HIS A 403 -0.18 -24.64 -0.31
N ALA A 404 0.88 -25.23 0.23
CA ALA A 404 2.20 -25.31 -0.39
C ALA A 404 2.72 -26.75 -0.34
N GLU A 405 3.27 -27.25 -1.44
CA GLU A 405 3.89 -28.57 -1.50
C GLU A 405 5.22 -28.56 -2.26
N ALA A 406 6.11 -29.49 -1.93
CA ALA A 406 7.41 -29.64 -2.58
C ALA A 406 7.47 -30.91 -3.45
N ASP A 407 8.10 -30.82 -4.63
CA ASP A 407 8.47 -31.97 -5.46
C ASP A 407 9.99 -32.07 -5.61
N GLY A 408 10.62 -32.77 -4.65
CA GLY A 408 12.06 -32.81 -4.55
C GLY A 408 12.64 -31.51 -4.00
N ASP A 409 13.94 -31.29 -4.18
CA ASP A 409 14.67 -30.26 -3.43
C ASP A 409 14.53 -28.85 -4.04
N ASN A 410 14.14 -28.73 -5.31
CA ASN A 410 14.19 -27.48 -6.08
C ASN A 410 12.89 -27.13 -6.82
N THR A 411 11.77 -27.75 -6.44
CA THR A 411 10.46 -27.42 -7.01
C THR A 411 9.45 -27.29 -5.89
N VAL A 412 8.70 -26.18 -5.89
CA VAL A 412 7.60 -25.91 -4.99
C VAL A 412 6.35 -25.59 -5.80
N TYR A 413 5.19 -26.03 -5.33
CA TYR A 413 3.91 -25.56 -5.84
C TYR A 413 3.17 -24.80 -4.75
N LEU A 414 2.63 -23.64 -5.11
CA LEU A 414 1.74 -22.85 -4.27
C LEU A 414 0.36 -22.86 -4.89
N TYR A 415 -0.64 -23.02 -4.04
CA TYR A 415 -2.04 -23.13 -4.44
C TYR A 415 -2.82 -21.92 -3.95
N ALA A 416 -3.59 -21.30 -4.84
CA ALA A 416 -4.57 -20.28 -4.45
C ALA A 416 -5.93 -20.92 -4.16
N GLN A 417 -6.69 -20.33 -3.24
CA GLN A 417 -8.02 -20.84 -2.84
C GLN A 417 -9.01 -20.82 -4.00
N ILE A 418 -9.13 -19.69 -4.68
CA ILE A 418 -10.03 -19.50 -5.82
C ILE A 418 -9.24 -18.87 -6.97
N PRO A 419 -9.77 -18.86 -8.21
CA PRO A 419 -9.19 -18.04 -9.27
C PRO A 419 -9.16 -16.59 -8.83
N ASP A 420 -7.97 -16.09 -8.55
CA ASP A 420 -7.73 -14.74 -8.08
C ASP A 420 -6.68 -14.13 -8.99
N ALA A 421 -7.04 -13.05 -9.67
CA ALA A 421 -6.15 -12.37 -10.59
C ALA A 421 -4.94 -11.71 -9.90
N GLU A 422 -4.92 -11.64 -8.57
CA GLU A 422 -3.78 -11.17 -7.77
C GLU A 422 -2.94 -12.30 -7.18
N ALA A 423 -3.35 -13.57 -7.34
CA ALA A 423 -2.62 -14.70 -6.77
C ALA A 423 -1.15 -14.77 -7.20
N GLU A 424 -0.79 -14.23 -8.37
CA GLU A 424 0.59 -14.15 -8.84
C GLU A 424 1.46 -13.20 -8.00
N ARG A 425 0.88 -12.11 -7.48
CA ARG A 425 1.56 -11.16 -6.58
C ARG A 425 1.51 -11.61 -5.13
N GLU A 426 0.37 -12.14 -4.70
CA GLU A 426 0.15 -12.57 -3.32
C GLU A 426 0.91 -13.88 -2.99
N LEU A 427 1.23 -14.71 -3.99
CA LEU A 427 1.97 -15.95 -3.81
C LEU A 427 3.36 -15.85 -4.46
N PRO A 428 4.47 -16.08 -3.72
CA PRO A 428 4.50 -16.54 -2.34
C PRO A 428 4.30 -15.46 -1.29
N GLY A 429 4.48 -14.18 -1.60
CA GLY A 429 4.35 -13.06 -0.64
C GLY A 429 5.26 -13.10 0.61
N ILE A 430 6.04 -14.16 0.84
CA ILE A 430 6.70 -14.46 2.13
C ILE A 430 8.22 -14.43 2.06
N TYR A 431 8.84 -13.96 3.15
CA TYR A 431 10.29 -13.96 3.36
C TYR A 431 10.77 -15.34 3.81
N ILE A 432 11.75 -15.90 3.10
CA ILE A 432 12.22 -17.27 3.32
C ILE A 432 13.13 -17.36 4.55
N HIS A 433 12.81 -18.30 5.45
CA HIS A 433 13.57 -18.55 6.69
C HIS A 433 14.50 -19.76 6.55
N SER A 434 15.62 -19.72 7.28
CA SER A 434 16.45 -20.92 7.53
C SER A 434 15.69 -21.93 8.40
N MET A 435 16.08 -23.21 8.39
CA MET A 435 15.41 -24.23 9.20
C MET A 435 15.44 -23.92 10.70
N GLU A 436 16.58 -23.41 11.19
CA GLU A 436 16.72 -23.05 12.61
C GLU A 436 15.72 -21.99 13.05
N GLN A 437 15.42 -21.02 12.16
CA GLN A 437 14.47 -19.95 12.45
C GLN A 437 13.02 -20.39 12.23
N ALA A 438 12.75 -21.22 11.22
CA ALA A 438 11.41 -21.74 10.97
C ALA A 438 10.88 -22.54 12.17
N ASP A 439 11.76 -23.24 12.90
CA ASP A 439 11.44 -24.05 14.09
C ASP A 439 11.23 -23.21 15.39
N LEU A 440 11.44 -21.90 15.39
CA LEU A 440 11.27 -21.04 16.57
C LEU A 440 9.79 -20.83 16.91
N GLU A 441 9.48 -20.59 18.19
CA GLU A 441 8.16 -20.07 18.56
C GLU A 441 7.95 -18.67 17.93
N GLY A 442 6.70 -18.29 17.71
CA GLY A 442 6.37 -17.01 17.07
C GLY A 442 6.90 -15.81 17.86
N GLY A 443 7.57 -14.88 17.18
CA GLY A 443 8.19 -13.71 17.80
C GLY A 443 9.50 -13.98 18.55
N ASP A 444 9.99 -15.22 18.61
CA ASP A 444 11.27 -15.55 19.26
C ASP A 444 12.49 -15.25 18.37
N LEU A 445 12.28 -14.91 17.10
CA LEU A 445 13.34 -14.40 16.22
C LEU A 445 13.63 -12.93 16.57
N ASP A 446 14.37 -12.74 17.66
CA ASP A 446 14.65 -11.43 18.23
C ASP A 446 16.11 -11.33 18.70
N PRO A 447 16.94 -10.44 18.13
CA PRO A 447 18.33 -10.26 18.54
C PRO A 447 18.47 -9.56 19.90
N ARG A 448 17.38 -9.05 20.50
CA ARG A 448 17.42 -8.38 21.80
C ARG A 448 17.68 -9.39 22.95
N GLY A 449 18.63 -9.05 23.81
CA GLY A 449 18.88 -9.75 25.08
C GLY A 449 20.07 -10.73 25.05
N ASP A 450 20.39 -11.31 26.21
CA ASP A 450 21.59 -12.15 26.39
C ASP A 450 21.53 -13.50 25.64
N ASP A 451 20.31 -13.97 25.31
CA ASP A 451 20.03 -15.23 24.60
C ASP A 451 19.27 -14.95 23.27
N GLY A 452 19.38 -13.73 22.73
CA GLY A 452 18.70 -13.32 21.49
C GLY A 452 19.13 -14.14 20.27
N VAL A 453 18.23 -14.26 19.30
CA VAL A 453 18.45 -14.96 18.04
C VAL A 453 18.65 -13.94 16.93
N GLU A 454 19.82 -13.97 16.30
CA GLU A 454 20.14 -13.08 15.17
C GLU A 454 19.43 -13.56 13.90
N PRO A 455 18.88 -12.64 13.08
CA PRO A 455 18.23 -13.01 11.83
C PRO A 455 19.25 -13.48 10.79
N ILE A 456 18.90 -14.56 10.09
CA ILE A 456 19.73 -15.27 9.09
C ILE A 456 18.90 -15.42 7.81
N GLY A 457 19.36 -14.89 6.69
CA GLY A 457 18.67 -15.04 5.42
C GLY A 457 19.62 -15.38 4.29
N THR A 458 19.15 -15.24 3.05
CA THR A 458 19.96 -15.39 1.82
C THR A 458 20.42 -14.04 1.27
N GLY A 459 19.95 -12.94 1.87
CA GLY A 459 20.09 -11.59 1.38
C GLY A 459 21.51 -11.05 1.33
N PRO A 460 21.68 -9.86 0.72
CA PRO A 460 22.99 -9.29 0.45
C PRO A 460 23.68 -8.70 1.69
N TYR A 461 23.00 -8.61 2.84
CA TYR A 461 23.57 -8.13 4.09
C TYR A 461 23.29 -9.09 5.24
N GLU A 462 24.27 -9.21 6.14
CA GLU A 462 24.19 -9.95 7.39
C GLU A 462 23.91 -8.95 8.53
N PHE A 463 23.04 -9.34 9.46
CA PHE A 463 22.82 -8.58 10.69
C PHE A 463 24.10 -8.49 11.52
N SER A 464 24.43 -7.30 12.04
CA SER A 464 25.64 -7.06 12.83
C SER A 464 25.33 -6.72 14.29
N GLU A 465 24.57 -5.64 14.53
CA GLU A 465 24.26 -5.19 15.89
C GLU A 465 22.92 -4.44 15.90
N PHE A 466 22.18 -4.56 16.99
CA PHE A 466 21.01 -3.74 17.26
C PHE A 466 21.10 -3.16 18.67
N SER A 467 20.94 -1.86 18.77
CA SER A 467 20.75 -1.15 20.02
C SER A 467 19.36 -0.52 20.01
N ASP A 468 18.48 -1.07 20.84
CA ASP A 468 17.10 -0.64 21.02
C ASP A 468 16.98 0.90 21.17
N GLU A 469 16.08 1.51 20.40
CA GLU A 469 15.86 2.95 20.30
C GLU A 469 17.08 3.79 19.85
N GLU A 470 18.21 3.18 19.47
CA GLU A 470 19.44 3.89 19.04
C GLU A 470 19.79 3.62 17.57
N TYR A 471 20.06 2.37 17.18
CA TYR A 471 20.47 2.03 15.82
C TYR A 471 20.35 0.52 15.50
N VAL A 472 20.34 0.19 14.21
CA VAL A 472 20.58 -1.16 13.67
C VAL A 472 21.69 -1.12 12.62
N GLU A 473 22.60 -2.09 12.68
CA GLU A 473 23.79 -2.19 11.82
C GLU A 473 23.81 -3.50 11.03
N TYR A 474 24.28 -3.42 9.78
CA TYR A 474 24.46 -4.55 8.87
C TYR A 474 25.81 -4.51 8.18
N THR A 475 26.35 -5.68 7.84
CA THR A 475 27.57 -5.84 7.04
C THR A 475 27.25 -6.60 5.76
N LYS A 476 27.86 -6.21 4.63
CA LYS A 476 27.66 -6.89 3.36
C LYS A 476 28.03 -8.38 3.46
N ASN A 477 27.18 -9.24 2.90
CA ASN A 477 27.41 -10.67 2.75
C ASN A 477 28.47 -10.92 1.66
N ASP A 478 29.69 -11.26 2.08
CA ASP A 478 30.82 -11.58 1.18
C ASP A 478 30.56 -12.79 0.25
N ASN A 479 29.56 -13.63 0.55
CA ASN A 479 29.17 -14.80 -0.24
C ASN A 479 27.73 -14.66 -0.78
N TYR A 480 27.30 -13.45 -1.12
CA TYR A 480 25.96 -13.23 -1.67
C TYR A 480 25.77 -14.01 -2.98
N TRP A 481 24.72 -14.84 -3.04
CA TRP A 481 24.53 -15.83 -4.09
C TRP A 481 24.40 -15.21 -5.50
N LEU A 482 23.79 -14.02 -5.62
CA LEU A 482 23.61 -13.36 -6.92
C LEU A 482 24.93 -12.84 -7.47
N GLU A 483 25.87 -12.42 -6.62
CA GLU A 483 27.24 -12.09 -7.04
C GLU A 483 28.02 -13.31 -7.51
N GLU A 484 27.78 -14.48 -6.93
CA GLU A 484 28.38 -15.74 -7.39
C GLU A 484 27.76 -16.24 -8.70
N LEU A 485 26.44 -16.10 -8.84
CA LEU A 485 25.67 -16.52 -10.02
C LEU A 485 25.93 -15.62 -11.23
N GLY A 486 25.94 -14.30 -11.01
CA GLY A 486 25.99 -13.27 -12.04
C GLY A 486 24.63 -12.94 -12.65
N LEU A 487 24.37 -11.65 -12.88
CA LEU A 487 23.11 -11.17 -13.48
C LEU A 487 22.89 -11.69 -14.90
N GLU A 488 23.93 -12.11 -15.61
CA GLU A 488 23.79 -12.68 -16.95
C GLU A 488 23.02 -14.02 -16.97
N GLN A 489 22.81 -14.65 -15.81
CA GLN A 489 21.95 -15.83 -15.67
C GLN A 489 20.47 -15.48 -15.46
N LYS A 490 20.15 -14.21 -15.19
CA LYS A 490 18.76 -13.74 -15.08
C LYS A 490 18.25 -13.37 -16.47
N GLU A 491 17.36 -14.18 -17.05
CA GLU A 491 16.89 -13.98 -18.44
C GLU A 491 16.18 -12.63 -18.67
N TRP A 492 15.61 -12.06 -17.62
CA TRP A 492 14.92 -10.78 -17.65
C TRP A 492 15.87 -9.57 -17.61
N PHE A 493 17.15 -9.76 -17.28
CA PHE A 493 18.11 -8.66 -17.19
C PHE A 493 18.72 -8.33 -18.57
N ASP A 494 18.44 -7.13 -19.09
CA ASP A 494 19.01 -6.60 -20.35
C ASP A 494 19.86 -5.34 -20.13
N GLY A 495 20.30 -5.11 -18.88
CA GLY A 495 21.09 -3.95 -18.48
C GLY A 495 22.58 -4.00 -18.88
N PRO A 496 23.39 -3.02 -18.44
CA PRO A 496 24.81 -2.95 -18.80
C PRO A 496 25.61 -4.17 -18.32
N GLU A 497 26.56 -4.64 -19.14
CA GLU A 497 27.45 -5.78 -18.78
C GLU A 497 28.26 -5.54 -17.49
N ASP A 498 28.55 -4.28 -17.15
CA ASP A 498 29.32 -3.87 -15.97
C ASP A 498 28.41 -3.50 -14.77
N PHE A 499 27.10 -3.73 -14.85
CA PHE A 499 26.19 -3.49 -13.71
C PHE A 499 26.45 -4.51 -12.60
N PRO A 500 26.56 -4.09 -11.32
CA PRO A 500 26.91 -5.00 -10.24
C PRO A 500 25.78 -5.98 -9.92
N ALA A 501 26.14 -7.23 -9.64
CA ALA A 501 25.18 -8.28 -9.31
C ALA A 501 24.68 -8.24 -7.86
N GLY A 502 25.28 -7.40 -7.01
CA GLY A 502 24.83 -7.13 -5.65
C GLY A 502 25.07 -5.67 -5.26
N PRO A 503 24.63 -5.25 -4.07
CA PRO A 503 24.88 -3.90 -3.58
C PRO A 503 26.38 -3.69 -3.34
N VAL A 504 26.84 -2.46 -3.50
CA VAL A 504 28.28 -2.13 -3.48
C VAL A 504 28.74 -1.46 -2.19
N ILE A 505 27.85 -1.22 -1.23
CA ILE A 505 28.15 -0.59 0.06
C ILE A 505 28.51 -1.67 1.09
N ASP A 506 29.58 -1.47 1.88
CA ASP A 506 30.10 -2.47 2.83
C ASP A 506 29.27 -2.57 4.11
N GLU A 507 28.82 -1.44 4.64
CA GLU A 507 28.16 -1.34 5.95
C GLU A 507 26.94 -0.42 5.89
N ILE A 508 25.91 -0.75 6.65
CA ILE A 508 24.72 0.09 6.84
C ILE A 508 24.57 0.39 8.34
N ASP A 509 24.49 1.67 8.70
CA ASP A 509 24.17 2.17 10.05
C ASP A 509 22.85 2.93 9.97
N LEU A 510 21.73 2.30 10.36
CA LEU A 510 20.43 2.96 10.43
C LEU A 510 20.17 3.44 11.85
N ARG A 511 20.15 4.77 12.03
CA ARG A 511 19.87 5.40 13.31
C ARG A 511 18.38 5.61 13.52
N ILE A 512 17.92 5.38 14.74
CA ILE A 512 16.54 5.61 15.15
C ILE A 512 16.42 7.04 15.67
N VAL A 513 15.77 7.91 14.89
CA VAL A 513 15.65 9.34 15.19
C VAL A 513 14.20 9.78 14.92
N PRO A 514 13.31 9.66 15.92
CA PRO A 514 11.88 9.91 15.69
C PRO A 514 11.51 11.34 15.32
N ASP A 515 12.27 12.33 15.79
CA ASP A 515 11.99 13.75 15.52
C ASP A 515 12.56 14.19 14.17
N ASP A 516 11.68 14.58 13.24
CA ASP A 516 12.02 15.04 11.88
C ASP A 516 13.08 16.15 11.87
N SER A 517 12.89 17.18 12.71
CA SER A 517 13.84 18.29 12.82
C SER A 517 15.24 17.83 13.25
N SER A 518 15.31 16.77 14.08
CA SER A 518 16.57 16.15 14.48
C SER A 518 17.20 15.33 13.35
N ARG A 519 16.40 14.63 12.53
CA ARG A 519 16.88 13.96 11.30
C ARG A 519 17.43 14.98 10.30
N SER A 520 16.67 16.05 10.02
CA SER A 520 17.08 17.17 9.17
C SER A 520 18.40 17.79 9.65
N ALA A 521 18.54 18.03 10.96
CA ALA A 521 19.77 18.55 11.53
C ALA A 521 20.95 17.57 11.45
N ALA A 522 20.72 16.26 11.63
CA ALA A 522 21.76 15.24 11.49
C ALA A 522 22.29 15.19 10.05
N LEU A 523 21.40 15.26 9.06
CA LEU A 523 21.77 15.31 7.64
C LEU A 523 22.58 16.57 7.32
N GLN A 524 22.14 17.74 7.82
CA GLN A 524 22.84 19.01 7.64
C GLN A 524 24.23 19.08 8.29
N ASN A 525 24.50 18.22 9.28
CA ASN A 525 25.79 18.13 9.97
C ASN A 525 26.66 16.98 9.46
N ASP A 526 26.28 16.33 8.34
CA ASP A 526 26.94 15.15 7.77
C ASP A 526 27.05 13.96 8.76
N GLU A 527 26.14 13.90 9.75
CA GLU A 527 26.08 12.82 10.74
C GLU A 527 25.37 11.58 10.19
N ILE A 528 24.50 11.78 9.20
CA ILE A 528 23.83 10.77 8.36
C ILE A 528 23.95 11.18 6.88
N ASP A 529 23.72 10.22 6.00
CA ASP A 529 23.82 10.35 4.55
C ASP A 529 22.45 10.36 3.86
N ILE A 530 21.45 9.68 4.43
CA ILE A 530 20.11 9.52 3.85
C ILE A 530 19.04 9.49 4.95
N THR A 531 17.87 10.05 4.65
CA THR A 531 16.64 9.90 5.45
C THR A 531 15.40 10.07 4.57
N TYR A 532 14.23 9.71 5.08
CA TYR A 532 12.94 9.85 4.41
C TYR A 532 11.87 10.33 5.41
N GLY A 533 10.67 10.60 4.89
CA GLY A 533 9.51 10.96 5.71
C GLY A 533 9.74 12.24 6.52
N LEU A 534 10.32 13.26 5.88
CA LEU A 534 10.46 14.59 6.49
C LEU A 534 9.21 15.43 6.19
N SER A 535 8.88 16.36 7.07
CA SER A 535 7.83 17.36 6.81
C SER A 535 8.03 18.09 5.47
N THR A 536 6.93 18.50 4.83
CA THR A 536 6.95 19.23 3.56
C THR A 536 7.78 20.52 3.63
N ALA A 537 7.80 21.19 4.79
CA ALA A 537 8.63 22.37 5.03
C ALA A 537 10.14 22.08 5.03
N ASP A 538 10.56 20.94 5.59
CA ASP A 538 11.97 20.52 5.57
C ASP A 538 12.38 20.09 4.16
N LEU A 539 11.51 19.34 3.46
CA LEU A 539 11.72 18.99 2.05
C LEU A 539 11.84 20.24 1.16
N ASP A 540 11.08 21.29 1.44
CA ASP A 540 11.20 22.62 0.82
C ASP A 540 12.58 23.23 0.99
N GLU A 541 13.10 23.24 2.22
CA GLU A 541 14.44 23.74 2.53
C GLU A 541 15.53 22.96 1.78
N PHE A 542 15.45 21.63 1.77
CA PHE A 542 16.44 20.78 1.11
C PHE A 542 16.44 20.94 -0.42
N ASP A 543 15.28 20.87 -1.08
CA ASP A 543 15.19 20.99 -2.54
C ASP A 543 15.57 22.40 -3.05
N ASP A 544 15.21 23.46 -2.31
CA ASP A 544 15.53 24.84 -2.70
C ASP A 544 17.01 25.19 -2.51
N SER A 545 17.71 24.51 -1.58
CA SER A 545 19.13 24.74 -1.35
C SER A 545 19.99 24.34 -2.56
N GLY A 546 19.59 23.26 -3.25
CA GLY A 546 20.41 22.60 -4.29
C GLY A 546 21.67 21.90 -3.76
N ASP A 547 21.89 21.89 -2.44
CA ASP A 547 23.05 21.27 -1.79
C ASP A 547 22.80 19.79 -1.43
N TYR A 548 21.59 19.28 -1.69
CA TYR A 548 21.15 17.91 -1.42
C TYR A 548 20.48 17.32 -2.67
N VAL A 549 20.27 16.00 -2.66
CA VAL A 549 19.43 15.33 -3.64
C VAL A 549 18.12 14.96 -2.96
N VAL A 550 17.01 15.49 -3.48
CA VAL A 550 15.67 15.11 -3.06
C VAL A 550 15.03 14.32 -4.19
N LYS A 551 14.49 13.15 -3.87
CA LYS A 551 13.76 12.28 -4.80
C LYS A 551 12.40 11.97 -4.22
N SER A 552 11.41 11.87 -5.09
CA SER A 552 10.04 11.50 -4.71
C SER A 552 9.34 10.76 -5.83
N VAL A 553 8.47 9.84 -5.45
CA VAL A 553 7.59 9.06 -6.33
C VAL A 553 6.19 9.03 -5.71
N GLU A 554 5.16 8.86 -6.54
CA GLU A 554 3.81 8.61 -6.03
C GLU A 554 3.80 7.31 -5.22
N ALA A 555 3.16 7.36 -4.05
CA ALA A 555 3.09 6.27 -3.11
C ALA A 555 1.68 5.69 -3.03
N GLY A 556 1.55 4.53 -2.39
CA GLY A 556 0.24 3.92 -2.11
C GLY A 556 -0.64 4.72 -1.14
N GLY A 557 -0.09 5.75 -0.49
CA GLY A 557 -0.82 6.58 0.47
C GLY A 557 -1.86 7.49 -0.20
N TYR A 558 -3.03 7.64 0.41
CA TYR A 558 -4.06 8.58 -0.04
C TYR A 558 -4.93 9.06 1.12
N GLU A 559 -5.47 10.28 0.96
CA GLU A 559 -6.34 10.93 1.94
C GLU A 559 -7.74 11.12 1.36
N TYR A 560 -8.77 10.74 2.11
CA TYR A 560 -10.14 10.79 1.63
C TYR A 560 -11.14 11.26 2.69
N ILE A 561 -12.33 11.61 2.21
CA ILE A 561 -13.55 11.72 3.01
C ILE A 561 -14.57 10.69 2.53
N GLN A 562 -15.38 10.14 3.44
CA GLN A 562 -16.45 9.20 3.11
C GLN A 562 -17.82 9.80 3.47
N TYR A 563 -18.80 9.65 2.58
CA TYR A 563 -20.11 10.28 2.76
C TYR A 563 -21.10 9.36 3.49
N PRO A 564 -21.83 9.83 4.51
CA PRO A 564 -22.66 8.99 5.38
C PRO A 564 -23.99 8.58 4.74
N VAL A 565 -23.93 7.72 3.72
CA VAL A 565 -25.08 7.29 2.91
C VAL A 565 -26.18 6.54 3.68
N HIS A 566 -25.86 5.99 4.86
CA HIS A 566 -26.83 5.32 5.76
C HIS A 566 -27.10 6.10 7.05
N SER A 567 -26.88 7.41 7.05
CA SER A 567 -27.19 8.25 8.20
C SER A 567 -28.62 8.05 8.68
N ALA A 568 -28.82 8.00 10.00
CA ALA A 568 -30.14 8.01 10.61
C ALA A 568 -30.73 9.43 10.71
N ASP A 569 -29.98 10.45 10.28
CA ASP A 569 -30.40 11.85 10.27
C ASP A 569 -31.15 12.18 8.96
N ASP A 570 -32.45 12.41 9.08
CA ASP A 570 -33.32 12.81 7.96
C ASP A 570 -33.07 14.29 7.52
N GLU A 571 -32.19 15.05 8.19
CA GLU A 571 -31.91 16.46 7.84
C GLU A 571 -31.06 16.60 6.56
N MET A 572 -30.25 15.60 6.21
CA MET A 572 -29.41 15.59 5.02
C MET A 572 -29.79 14.42 4.09
N PRO A 573 -30.11 14.65 2.81
CA PRO A 573 -30.41 13.57 1.87
C PRO A 573 -29.13 12.89 1.36
N TRP A 574 -28.36 12.28 2.27
CA TRP A 574 -27.08 11.65 1.98
C TRP A 574 -27.19 10.47 1.02
N ASP A 575 -28.37 9.89 0.84
CA ASP A 575 -28.67 8.83 -0.13
C ASP A 575 -28.77 9.36 -1.57
N ASP A 576 -29.01 10.66 -1.76
CA ASP A 576 -29.03 11.31 -3.08
C ASP A 576 -27.60 11.57 -3.59
N GLU A 577 -27.20 10.87 -4.64
CA GLU A 577 -25.87 10.99 -5.27
C GLU A 577 -25.54 12.43 -5.69
N ARG A 578 -26.54 13.23 -6.06
CA ARG A 578 -26.33 14.62 -6.51
C ARG A 578 -25.79 15.51 -5.39
N LEU A 579 -26.19 15.25 -4.14
CA LEU A 579 -25.63 15.96 -2.98
C LEU A 579 -24.14 15.64 -2.84
N ARG A 580 -23.77 14.36 -2.96
CA ARG A 580 -22.38 13.89 -2.83
C ARG A 580 -21.51 14.39 -3.98
N GLN A 581 -22.02 14.33 -5.21
CA GLN A 581 -21.38 14.94 -6.40
C GLN A 581 -21.17 16.45 -6.20
N ALA A 582 -22.15 17.17 -5.67
CA ALA A 582 -22.01 18.60 -5.42
C ALA A 582 -20.95 18.93 -4.36
N ILE A 583 -20.91 18.17 -3.26
CA ILE A 583 -19.87 18.31 -2.23
C ILE A 583 -18.50 18.01 -2.84
N ASN A 584 -18.39 16.97 -3.67
CA ASN A 584 -17.15 16.59 -4.32
C ASN A 584 -16.58 17.67 -5.25
N HIS A 585 -17.45 18.40 -5.98
CA HIS A 585 -17.07 19.59 -6.75
C HIS A 585 -16.58 20.76 -5.89
N LEU A 586 -16.88 20.75 -4.58
CA LEU A 586 -16.43 21.76 -3.62
C LEU A 586 -15.15 21.33 -2.90
N VAL A 587 -14.61 20.13 -3.14
CA VAL A 587 -13.31 19.68 -2.60
C VAL A 587 -12.17 20.31 -3.41
N PRO A 588 -11.36 21.22 -2.83
CA PRO A 588 -10.41 22.01 -3.59
C PRO A 588 -9.04 21.31 -3.70
N ARG A 589 -9.01 20.13 -4.37
CA ARG A 589 -7.84 19.22 -4.46
C ARG A 589 -6.52 19.90 -4.83
N GLU A 590 -6.54 20.73 -5.88
CA GLU A 590 -5.35 21.47 -6.30
C GLU A 590 -4.83 22.44 -5.22
N GLN A 591 -5.72 23.09 -4.47
CA GLN A 591 -5.34 24.02 -3.43
C GLN A 591 -4.89 23.31 -2.16
N ILE A 592 -5.43 22.11 -1.87
CA ILE A 592 -4.90 21.23 -0.82
C ILE A 592 -3.43 20.95 -1.14
N VAL A 593 -3.14 20.45 -2.35
CA VAL A 593 -1.77 20.14 -2.77
C VAL A 593 -0.87 21.38 -2.79
N GLU A 594 -1.35 22.52 -3.28
CA GLU A 594 -0.55 23.75 -3.37
C GLU A 594 -0.28 24.41 -2.01
N HIS A 595 -1.29 24.53 -1.14
CA HIS A 595 -1.24 25.38 0.06
C HIS A 595 -1.01 24.62 1.35
N VAL A 596 -1.36 23.34 1.40
CA VAL A 596 -1.13 22.48 2.57
C VAL A 596 0.15 21.68 2.35
N LEU A 597 0.27 21.02 1.19
CA LEU A 597 1.33 20.03 0.93
C LEU A 597 2.52 20.59 0.14
N ASN A 598 2.50 21.86 -0.26
CA ASN A 598 3.57 22.53 -1.02
C ASN A 598 4.00 21.79 -2.32
N GLY A 599 3.07 21.05 -2.94
CA GLY A 599 3.32 20.24 -4.14
C GLY A 599 3.92 18.86 -3.88
N TRP A 600 4.00 18.40 -2.62
CA TRP A 600 4.47 17.07 -2.23
C TRP A 600 3.37 16.00 -2.21
N ALA A 601 2.41 16.12 -3.13
CA ALA A 601 1.29 15.20 -3.31
C ALA A 601 0.73 15.37 -4.72
N ARG A 602 -0.10 14.43 -5.18
CA ARG A 602 -0.79 14.51 -6.46
C ARG A 602 -2.29 14.66 -6.26
N PRO A 603 -2.95 15.69 -6.83
CA PRO A 603 -4.40 15.79 -6.77
C PRO A 603 -5.05 14.54 -7.38
N ALA A 604 -6.02 13.96 -6.68
CA ALA A 604 -6.69 12.75 -7.16
C ALA A 604 -7.83 13.11 -8.13
N TRP A 605 -7.66 12.79 -9.41
CA TRP A 605 -8.69 13.03 -10.44
C TRP A 605 -9.53 11.80 -10.75
N THR A 606 -9.07 10.64 -10.30
CA THR A 606 -9.74 9.34 -10.27
C THR A 606 -9.49 8.74 -8.87
N ASP A 607 -10.14 7.63 -8.57
CA ASP A 607 -9.84 6.86 -7.35
C ASP A 607 -8.66 5.86 -7.59
N LEU A 608 -7.98 5.95 -8.74
CA LEU A 608 -6.88 5.08 -9.15
C LEU A 608 -5.56 5.89 -9.24
N PRO A 609 -4.53 5.59 -8.43
CA PRO A 609 -3.21 6.22 -8.56
C PRO A 609 -2.40 5.67 -9.74
N GLU A 610 -1.38 6.42 -10.18
CA GLU A 610 -0.43 6.05 -11.24
C GLU A 610 0.23 4.69 -10.94
N LEU A 611 0.53 4.42 -9.67
CA LEU A 611 1.17 3.15 -9.26
C LEU A 611 0.30 1.91 -9.53
N ALA A 612 -1.02 2.06 -9.67
CA ALA A 612 -1.96 0.96 -9.89
C ALA A 612 -2.57 0.99 -11.30
N GLU A 613 -2.21 1.95 -12.15
CA GLU A 613 -2.75 2.08 -13.51
C GLU A 613 -2.53 0.83 -14.37
N GLU A 614 -1.35 0.19 -14.25
CA GLU A 614 -1.00 -0.98 -15.05
C GLU A 614 -2.00 -2.13 -14.87
N ALA A 615 -2.47 -2.36 -13.64
CA ALA A 615 -3.45 -3.41 -13.33
C ALA A 615 -4.89 -2.89 -13.24
N GLY A 616 -5.09 -1.58 -13.13
CA GLY A 616 -6.38 -0.95 -12.80
C GLY A 616 -7.14 -0.29 -13.96
N THR A 617 -6.55 -0.15 -15.15
CA THR A 617 -7.24 0.45 -16.30
C THR A 617 -6.62 0.08 -17.65
N VAL A 618 -7.42 0.06 -18.73
CA VAL A 618 -6.89 -0.15 -20.09
C VAL A 618 -6.25 1.11 -20.68
N ASP A 619 -6.66 2.30 -20.21
CA ASP A 619 -6.23 3.60 -20.75
C ASP A 619 -6.45 4.70 -19.69
N ALA A 620 -5.42 4.94 -18.87
CA ALA A 620 -5.49 5.90 -17.77
C ALA A 620 -5.85 7.34 -18.22
N ASP A 621 -5.31 7.79 -19.36
CA ASP A 621 -5.65 9.10 -19.92
C ASP A 621 -7.15 9.20 -20.25
N ALA A 622 -7.71 8.13 -20.84
CA ALA A 622 -9.12 8.10 -21.20
C ALA A 622 -10.04 8.01 -19.97
N LEU A 623 -9.64 7.22 -18.97
CA LEU A 623 -10.34 7.10 -17.69
C LEU A 623 -10.36 8.45 -16.94
N GLU A 624 -9.22 9.14 -16.84
CA GLU A 624 -9.16 10.48 -16.25
C GLU A 624 -10.04 11.45 -17.03
N ASP A 625 -9.97 11.49 -18.37
CA ASP A 625 -10.80 12.36 -19.21
C ASP A 625 -12.32 12.15 -18.97
N GLU A 626 -12.73 10.93 -18.62
CA GLU A 626 -14.11 10.57 -18.30
C GLU A 626 -14.52 10.96 -16.87
N ILE A 627 -13.68 10.69 -15.89
CA ILE A 627 -14.00 10.83 -14.46
C ILE A 627 -13.69 12.23 -13.92
N ARG A 628 -12.62 12.87 -14.39
CA ARG A 628 -12.18 14.19 -13.93
C ARG A 628 -13.29 15.23 -13.89
N PRO A 629 -14.23 15.32 -14.86
CA PRO A 629 -15.36 16.24 -14.77
C PRO A 629 -16.20 16.12 -13.49
N TYR A 630 -16.23 14.98 -12.80
CA TYR A 630 -16.90 14.83 -11.50
C TYR A 630 -16.07 15.37 -10.33
N ASN A 631 -14.74 15.45 -10.49
CA ASN A 631 -13.77 15.77 -9.43
C ASN A 631 -13.19 17.20 -9.55
N GLU A 632 -13.43 17.88 -10.67
CA GLU A 632 -13.01 19.27 -10.87
C GLU A 632 -13.69 20.21 -9.87
N TYR A 633 -12.92 21.17 -9.38
CA TYR A 633 -13.44 22.22 -8.51
C TYR A 633 -14.37 23.15 -9.30
N ASP A 634 -15.68 22.90 -9.23
CA ASP A 634 -16.70 23.64 -9.97
C ASP A 634 -17.89 24.03 -9.05
N PRO A 635 -17.79 25.18 -8.37
CA PRO A 635 -18.89 25.70 -7.55
C PRO A 635 -20.17 26.03 -8.33
N GLU A 636 -20.10 26.27 -9.64
CA GLU A 636 -21.30 26.50 -10.47
C GLU A 636 -22.06 25.18 -10.66
N ALA A 637 -21.36 24.10 -11.01
CA ALA A 637 -21.93 22.76 -11.11
C ALA A 637 -22.48 22.26 -9.76
N ALA A 638 -21.73 22.50 -8.67
CA ALA A 638 -22.20 22.18 -7.32
C ALA A 638 -23.52 22.89 -6.98
N ALA A 639 -23.62 24.19 -7.27
CA ALA A 639 -24.84 24.95 -7.01
C ALA A 639 -26.04 24.43 -7.83
N GLU A 640 -25.84 24.07 -9.10
CA GLU A 640 -26.91 23.50 -9.93
C GLU A 640 -27.44 22.19 -9.33
N LEU A 641 -26.56 21.27 -8.92
CA LEU A 641 -26.93 20.01 -8.28
C LEU A 641 -27.64 20.23 -6.93
N LEU A 642 -27.12 21.15 -6.10
CA LEU A 642 -27.72 21.47 -4.79
C LEU A 642 -29.12 22.06 -4.93
N GLU A 643 -29.34 22.94 -5.92
CA GLU A 643 -30.67 23.50 -6.19
C GLU A 643 -31.68 22.40 -6.59
N GLU A 644 -31.25 21.41 -7.38
CA GLU A 644 -32.10 20.25 -7.72
C GLU A 644 -32.42 19.40 -6.50
N VAL A 645 -31.43 19.11 -5.64
CA VAL A 645 -31.62 18.37 -4.38
C VAL A 645 -32.60 19.12 -3.47
N ILE A 646 -32.43 20.43 -3.29
CA ILE A 646 -33.31 21.25 -2.46
C ILE A 646 -34.74 21.23 -2.98
N GLU A 647 -34.94 21.36 -4.30
CA GLU A 647 -36.27 21.32 -4.92
C GLU A 647 -36.94 19.94 -4.76
N ASP A 648 -36.21 18.85 -5.00
CA ASP A 648 -36.77 17.50 -4.99
C ASP A 648 -37.06 16.97 -3.57
N HIS A 649 -36.28 17.39 -2.57
CA HIS A 649 -36.45 16.99 -1.17
C HIS A 649 -37.27 18.00 -0.34
N ASP A 650 -37.79 19.07 -0.96
CA ASP A 650 -38.58 20.13 -0.30
C ASP A 650 -37.84 20.76 0.92
N LEU A 651 -36.53 21.02 0.81
CA LEU A 651 -35.70 21.59 1.88
C LEU A 651 -35.88 23.12 1.99
N GLU A 652 -35.77 23.67 3.21
CA GLU A 652 -36.02 25.10 3.51
C GLU A 652 -34.76 25.99 3.45
#